data_AF-A0A922ZX81-F1
#
_entry.id   AF-A0A922ZX81-F1
#
_cell.length_a   1.000
_cell.length_b   1.000
_cell.length_c   1.000
_cell.angle_alpha   90.00
_cell.angle_beta   90.00
_cell.angle_gamma   90.00
#
_symmetry.space_group_name_H-M   'P 1'
#
loop_
_entity.id
_entity.type
_entity.pdbx_description
1 polymer ?
#
loop_
_entity_poly.entity_id
_entity_poly.type
_entity_poly.pdbx_seq_one_letter_code
_entity_poly.pdbx_strand_id
1 'polypeptide(L)'
;MTAPARRVRRALSVVLIASLAGFGAIAATSAAQAVPAAPIIQGPLDDTQGFFSISVEPAPHPLEQTVNVYYRNVAVGVDTLGCTVVVPANTPAGDIFPCDVTVPPGAYGFYSAFAIATDTDGDSAPSNTLSSLRYGGAADPGSIVLATPLNGPGDPIDYFSEGGAVTVTGQGPALSSIELYGYPLSLGPGAEQYLGGSSVDLSGNFSIPASVPTFGDWEVRVLATDIEGTSIDEPLGGTYISLRVFPATPTVAVTPLEGALEVSVTGVSPLTVGAALTIDAYTGGMDVRPCPASWDGTLGSPSAVGPVATCTLTSIPPGVHQLDAVHWAGAVAGPIREAAVYIPGTPTLTVDVIPGGAIYSGTFDRFTTALTASGTQILENQIEVLDSIGDIRCFSAVDPVTGAWSCWTPEPAGDETFVAVARSNGFADDPNTVGSLDAYYGGVSAQSVPALVTIPASIVPQPPTMTYRLGAASIDVEASGLPNSAVAVRLYQVEDIPGEPYQYGSPVDECGLPEPVDGVGFPLGLAPTAPSFVDNCSFTGLAPGIWNVFSSQYLYFEASDNRDHYVLIPNAPTLNATVADNRRIAASGQGTPGYRVLVREVGGSAGCTATVASSGAWSCSVTAAPGQVSLRAQQQSQGFMATPPMGFGSVESFDGYSAFTAPAAVVVPPRPATTPEPLTWTLNGYNGEPLTPGQVLDLSAEGLPPQTVVDVEIQSTPQFLGSTTADDLGAMALSVTIPLDLTPGDHTLVATATPPGSEPSVVSIPVEVVSEAPDSAPEPEATQQDGADGLAASGAGSGATDRSDPAAPSILTDSIPTIQRVLSEPWVAAASGGLALAILLLVAFPAELLNSTLSRNTGRLGRWVVALEDRADRVTEWFARVSRTRALAAALLVGVTSLIFGFVDPQYGLDPVSARSTLSLAIGLFAITYVAAWITGAIASRVWNVETKISLEPVALLFAIVGVIVARLLEFSPGFLIGLVIGLDLVSRVGSAVRARVVVLNTGVVVSLALGAWVGYSALSAGSTSETGWFELLIHDALVATTAEGLTAALASLLPLGFLAGHDVFRHSKPLWGGTFIVVAALFSLIVLPTAQGATASVEDMTFWIIVMAGFAVVTLAIWAVLHFTGQRESDDEAAEQPLETVR
;
A
#
# COMPACT_ATOMS: atom_id res chain seq x y z
N MET A 1 -10.60 2.64 -22.38
CA MET A 1 -11.93 2.58 -23.03
C MET A 1 -13.01 2.72 -21.97
N THR A 2 -13.94 3.65 -22.14
CA THR A 2 -15.06 3.92 -21.22
C THR A 2 -16.39 3.56 -21.89
N ALA A 3 -17.34 2.96 -21.15
CA ALA A 3 -18.69 2.66 -21.63
C ALA A 3 -19.73 3.00 -20.54
N PRO A 4 -20.93 3.55 -20.88
CA PRO A 4 -21.58 4.50 -19.98
C PRO A 4 -22.76 3.95 -19.15
N ALA A 5 -22.81 4.35 -17.88
CA ALA A 5 -23.79 3.93 -16.87
C ALA A 5 -25.20 4.57 -17.03
N ARG A 6 -25.87 4.39 -18.19
CA ARG A 6 -27.21 4.96 -18.45
C ARG A 6 -28.40 4.00 -18.36
N ARG A 7 -28.21 2.67 -18.32
CA ARG A 7 -29.34 1.70 -18.33
C ARG A 7 -29.97 1.39 -16.96
N VAL A 8 -29.24 1.51 -15.86
CA VAL A 8 -29.72 1.10 -14.51
C VAL A 8 -30.86 2.00 -13.98
N ARG A 9 -30.82 3.32 -14.24
CA ARG A 9 -31.81 4.27 -13.70
C ARG A 9 -33.24 4.13 -14.23
N ARG A 10 -33.48 3.44 -15.36
CA ARG A 10 -34.84 3.29 -15.94
C ARG A 10 -35.65 2.12 -15.38
N ALA A 11 -35.02 1.14 -14.73
CA ALA A 11 -35.73 -0.03 -14.20
C ALA A 11 -36.56 0.27 -12.93
N LEU A 12 -36.09 1.20 -12.10
CA LEU A 12 -36.68 1.50 -10.78
C LEU A 12 -37.96 2.35 -10.83
N SER A 13 -38.23 3.09 -11.92
CA SER A 13 -39.39 3.99 -12.01
C SER A 13 -40.70 3.29 -12.41
N VAL A 14 -40.64 2.14 -13.07
CA VAL A 14 -41.81 1.50 -13.70
C VAL A 14 -42.66 0.72 -12.68
N VAL A 15 -42.03 0.20 -11.63
CA VAL A 15 -42.70 -0.64 -10.61
C VAL A 15 -43.60 0.18 -9.67
N LEU A 16 -43.34 1.49 -9.52
CA LEU A 16 -44.02 2.33 -8.52
C LEU A 16 -45.38 2.92 -8.99
N ILE A 17 -45.72 2.81 -10.28
CA ILE A 17 -46.84 3.55 -10.90
C ILE A 17 -48.08 2.65 -11.15
N ALA A 18 -47.94 1.33 -11.05
CA ALA A 18 -48.98 0.36 -11.43
C ALA A 18 -50.11 0.13 -10.39
N SER A 19 -50.32 1.06 -9.44
CA SER A 19 -51.11 0.82 -8.22
C SER A 19 -52.35 1.73 -8.02
N LEU A 20 -52.65 2.67 -8.93
CA LEU A 20 -53.71 3.66 -8.76
C LEU A 20 -54.51 3.97 -10.05
N ALA A 21 -55.53 3.15 -10.34
CA ALA A 21 -56.65 3.51 -11.22
C ALA A 21 -57.87 2.59 -10.98
N GLY A 22 -59.06 3.15 -10.77
CA GLY A 22 -60.29 2.35 -10.64
C GLY A 22 -61.57 3.18 -10.46
N PHE A 23 -62.64 2.76 -11.14
CA PHE A 23 -63.98 3.38 -11.21
C PHE A 23 -64.03 4.78 -11.87
N GLY A 24 -65.10 5.15 -12.59
CA GLY A 24 -66.30 4.37 -12.94
C GLY A 24 -67.21 5.14 -13.91
N ALA A 25 -68.28 4.51 -14.41
CA ALA A 25 -69.20 5.12 -15.37
C ALA A 25 -70.67 4.84 -15.00
N ILE A 26 -71.54 5.86 -15.11
CA ILE A 26 -73.01 5.79 -15.01
C ILE A 26 -73.61 6.78 -16.03
N ALA A 27 -74.78 6.47 -16.58
CA ALA A 27 -75.49 7.27 -17.58
C ALA A 27 -76.88 7.74 -17.09
N ALA A 28 -77.42 8.79 -17.71
CA ALA A 28 -78.83 9.19 -17.63
C ALA A 28 -79.24 10.00 -18.88
N THR A 29 -80.53 10.08 -19.19
CA THR A 29 -81.09 10.72 -20.40
C THR A 29 -82.28 11.64 -20.08
N SER A 30 -82.54 12.66 -20.90
CA SER A 30 -83.87 13.28 -21.10
C SER A 30 -83.92 14.11 -22.40
N ALA A 31 -85.13 14.39 -22.91
CA ALA A 31 -85.36 15.23 -24.10
C ALA A 31 -84.95 16.70 -23.84
N ALA A 32 -84.27 17.43 -24.74
CA ALA A 32 -84.41 17.61 -26.20
C ALA A 32 -85.41 18.73 -26.60
N GLN A 33 -84.88 19.95 -26.69
CA GLN A 33 -85.30 20.96 -27.68
C GLN A 33 -84.34 20.87 -28.88
N ALA A 34 -84.74 21.35 -30.05
CA ALA A 34 -84.00 21.12 -31.29
C ALA A 34 -82.87 22.14 -31.47
N VAL A 35 -81.64 21.66 -31.35
CA VAL A 35 -80.40 22.34 -31.74
C VAL A 35 -80.49 22.84 -33.20
N PRO A 36 -79.91 24.01 -33.55
CA PRO A 36 -79.91 24.52 -34.92
C PRO A 36 -79.35 23.50 -35.93
N ALA A 37 -79.96 23.47 -37.13
CA ALA A 37 -79.48 22.62 -38.21
C ALA A 37 -78.17 23.15 -38.80
N ALA A 38 -77.37 22.24 -39.38
CA ALA A 38 -76.05 22.57 -39.91
C ALA A 38 -76.12 23.69 -40.99
N PRO A 39 -75.26 24.71 -40.93
CA PRO A 39 -75.15 25.70 -42.00
C PRO A 39 -74.56 25.06 -43.27
N ILE A 40 -74.80 25.68 -44.42
CA ILE A 40 -74.18 25.32 -45.69
C ILE A 40 -73.07 26.33 -45.98
N ILE A 41 -71.90 25.87 -46.41
CA ILE A 41 -70.80 26.73 -46.85
C ILE A 41 -70.50 26.54 -48.34
N GLN A 42 -70.25 27.65 -49.03
CA GLN A 42 -70.05 27.71 -50.47
C GLN A 42 -68.94 28.71 -50.81
N GLY A 43 -68.25 28.52 -51.93
CA GLY A 43 -67.17 29.41 -52.39
C GLY A 43 -65.92 28.64 -52.85
N PRO A 44 -65.07 29.25 -53.68
CA PRO A 44 -63.80 28.66 -54.10
C PRO A 44 -62.76 28.74 -52.97
N LEU A 45 -61.96 27.69 -52.81
CA LEU A 45 -60.75 27.69 -51.97
C LEU A 45 -59.45 27.84 -52.80
N ASP A 46 -59.56 28.23 -54.07
CA ASP A 46 -58.43 28.45 -54.98
C ASP A 46 -57.89 29.88 -54.86
N ASP A 47 -57.06 30.14 -53.85
CA ASP A 47 -56.18 31.31 -53.80
C ASP A 47 -54.79 30.91 -53.28
N THR A 48 -53.74 31.35 -53.97
CA THR A 48 -52.34 31.06 -53.64
C THR A 48 -51.71 32.09 -52.70
N GLN A 49 -52.42 33.18 -52.38
CA GLN A 49 -51.92 34.30 -51.55
C GLN A 49 -52.18 34.12 -50.04
N GLY A 50 -52.72 32.97 -49.63
CA GLY A 50 -52.89 32.62 -48.22
C GLY A 50 -54.12 33.24 -47.53
N PHE A 51 -55.04 33.85 -48.28
CA PHE A 51 -56.36 34.27 -47.80
C PHE A 51 -57.45 33.68 -48.72
N PHE A 52 -58.64 33.42 -48.20
CA PHE A 52 -59.79 32.95 -49.00
C PHE A 52 -61.11 33.38 -48.36
N SER A 53 -62.16 33.52 -49.17
CA SER A 53 -63.48 34.00 -48.74
C SER A 53 -64.54 32.91 -48.88
N ILE A 54 -65.20 32.56 -47.77
CA ILE A 54 -66.29 31.58 -47.73
C ILE A 54 -67.63 32.31 -47.58
N SER A 55 -68.62 31.89 -48.36
CA SER A 55 -70.02 32.28 -48.21
C SER A 55 -70.75 31.28 -47.31
N VAL A 56 -71.39 31.76 -46.26
CA VAL A 56 -72.12 30.97 -45.25
C VAL A 56 -73.62 31.19 -45.40
N GLU A 57 -74.38 30.12 -45.60
CA GLU A 57 -75.84 30.08 -45.68
C GLU A 57 -76.38 29.35 -44.43
N PRO A 58 -76.88 30.07 -43.41
CA PRO A 58 -77.37 29.48 -42.17
C PRO A 58 -78.77 28.86 -42.32
N ALA A 59 -79.07 27.87 -41.48
CA ALA A 59 -80.40 27.26 -41.44
C ALA A 59 -81.40 28.14 -40.66
N PRO A 60 -82.65 28.34 -41.13
CA PRO A 60 -83.61 29.23 -40.49
C PRO A 60 -83.93 28.82 -39.05
N HIS A 61 -83.77 29.75 -38.11
CA HIS A 61 -83.99 29.51 -36.68
C HIS A 61 -84.62 30.74 -35.99
N PRO A 62 -85.48 30.56 -34.97
CA PRO A 62 -86.15 31.67 -34.28
C PRO A 62 -85.23 32.43 -33.31
N LEU A 63 -83.98 31.97 -33.13
CA LEU A 63 -82.95 32.54 -32.26
C LEU A 63 -81.77 33.06 -33.09
N GLU A 64 -80.97 33.96 -32.50
CA GLU A 64 -79.73 34.46 -33.09
C GLU A 64 -78.64 33.38 -33.04
N GLN A 65 -77.94 33.15 -34.14
CA GLN A 65 -76.88 32.14 -34.26
C GLN A 65 -75.51 32.80 -34.42
N THR A 66 -74.47 32.17 -33.88
CA THR A 66 -73.07 32.46 -34.17
C THR A 66 -72.49 31.30 -34.99
N VAL A 67 -72.15 31.55 -36.24
CA VAL A 67 -71.56 30.53 -37.13
C VAL A 67 -70.03 30.68 -37.15
N ASN A 68 -69.34 29.66 -36.65
CA ASN A 68 -67.89 29.57 -36.61
C ASN A 68 -67.38 28.73 -37.78
N VAL A 69 -66.50 29.30 -38.60
CA VAL A 69 -65.88 28.61 -39.74
C VAL A 69 -64.46 28.19 -39.36
N TYR A 70 -64.22 26.89 -39.41
CA TYR A 70 -62.95 26.25 -39.10
C TYR A 70 -62.23 25.80 -40.37
N TYR A 71 -60.90 25.84 -40.34
CA TYR A 71 -60.03 25.27 -41.36
C TYR A 71 -59.04 24.27 -40.73
N ARG A 72 -58.75 23.18 -41.44
CA ARG A 72 -57.93 22.04 -41.01
C ARG A 72 -56.86 21.74 -42.06
N ASN A 73 -55.61 21.69 -41.63
CA ASN A 73 -54.52 21.15 -42.46
C ASN A 73 -54.69 19.63 -42.55
N VAL A 74 -54.74 19.06 -43.75
CA VAL A 74 -55.06 17.64 -43.98
C VAL A 74 -54.00 16.69 -43.40
N ALA A 75 -52.73 17.12 -43.33
CA ALA A 75 -51.63 16.32 -42.78
C ALA A 75 -51.51 16.43 -41.24
N VAL A 76 -51.79 17.61 -40.68
CA VAL A 76 -51.64 17.87 -39.23
C VAL A 76 -52.93 17.55 -38.45
N GLY A 77 -54.09 17.60 -39.08
CA GLY A 77 -55.38 17.18 -38.51
C GLY A 77 -55.99 18.13 -37.47
N VAL A 78 -55.35 19.26 -37.17
CA VAL A 78 -55.81 20.25 -36.18
C VAL A 78 -56.80 21.23 -36.79
N ASP A 79 -57.94 21.44 -36.11
CA ASP A 79 -58.94 22.45 -36.44
C ASP A 79 -58.54 23.83 -35.90
N THR A 80 -58.53 24.83 -36.77
CA THR A 80 -58.25 26.23 -36.42
C THR A 80 -59.45 27.09 -36.78
N LEU A 81 -59.90 27.97 -35.87
CA LEU A 81 -60.97 28.92 -36.16
C LEU A 81 -60.45 29.97 -37.16
N GLY A 82 -61.10 30.08 -38.32
CA GLY A 82 -60.74 31.04 -39.36
C GLY A 82 -61.49 32.36 -39.22
N CYS A 83 -62.82 32.30 -39.11
CA CYS A 83 -63.69 33.47 -38.99
C CYS A 83 -65.03 33.11 -38.33
N THR A 84 -65.75 34.13 -37.86
CA THR A 84 -67.03 33.99 -37.14
C THR A 84 -68.05 34.98 -37.70
N VAL A 85 -69.27 34.49 -37.97
CA VAL A 85 -70.42 35.25 -38.49
C VAL A 85 -71.53 35.26 -37.42
N VAL A 86 -72.21 36.40 -37.24
CA VAL A 86 -73.42 36.48 -36.40
C VAL A 86 -74.64 36.64 -37.30
N VAL A 87 -75.62 35.76 -37.13
CA VAL A 87 -76.82 35.61 -37.96
C VAL A 87 -78.06 35.99 -37.13
N PRO A 88 -78.81 37.04 -37.51
CA PRO A 88 -79.97 37.49 -36.75
C PRO A 88 -81.08 36.44 -36.59
N ALA A 89 -81.80 36.53 -35.48
CA ALA A 89 -82.97 35.69 -35.21
C ALA A 89 -84.05 35.83 -36.30
N ASN A 90 -84.60 34.69 -36.76
CA ASN A 90 -85.60 34.58 -37.82
C ASN A 90 -85.10 34.96 -39.23
N THR A 91 -83.79 34.83 -39.49
CA THR A 91 -83.22 34.96 -40.85
C THR A 91 -83.88 33.95 -41.83
N PRO A 92 -84.37 34.40 -43.00
CA PRO A 92 -84.91 33.52 -44.05
C PRO A 92 -83.92 32.51 -44.61
N ALA A 93 -84.43 31.43 -45.23
CA ALA A 93 -83.61 30.52 -46.02
C ALA A 93 -83.10 31.20 -47.30
N GLY A 94 -81.81 31.05 -47.61
CA GLY A 94 -81.17 31.60 -48.81
C GLY A 94 -80.47 32.95 -48.64
N ASP A 95 -80.48 33.54 -47.43
CA ASP A 95 -79.60 34.68 -47.11
C ASP A 95 -78.17 34.19 -46.85
N ILE A 96 -77.18 34.92 -47.36
CA ILE A 96 -75.77 34.50 -47.39
C ILE A 96 -74.87 35.57 -46.76
N PHE A 97 -73.92 35.13 -45.92
CA PHE A 97 -73.00 35.97 -45.17
C PHE A 97 -71.53 35.64 -45.54
N PRO A 98 -70.69 36.62 -45.88
CA PRO A 98 -69.28 36.38 -46.20
C PRO A 98 -68.42 36.19 -44.94
N CYS A 99 -67.37 35.39 -45.04
CA CYS A 99 -66.45 35.03 -43.96
C CYS A 99 -65.04 34.84 -44.54
N ASP A 100 -64.16 35.82 -44.33
CA ASP A 100 -62.79 35.81 -44.85
C ASP A 100 -61.83 35.12 -43.88
N VAL A 101 -61.02 34.19 -44.37
CA VAL A 101 -60.03 33.42 -43.61
C VAL A 101 -58.62 33.74 -44.12
N THR A 102 -57.63 33.81 -43.22
CA THR A 102 -56.21 34.00 -43.56
C THR A 102 -55.35 32.93 -42.89
N VAL A 103 -54.49 32.27 -43.66
CA VAL A 103 -53.56 31.23 -43.21
C VAL A 103 -52.21 31.87 -42.83
N PRO A 104 -51.62 31.52 -41.67
CA PRO A 104 -50.32 32.07 -41.26
C PRO A 104 -49.18 31.75 -42.26
N PRO A 105 -48.27 32.70 -42.54
CA PRO A 105 -47.10 32.46 -43.38
C PRO A 105 -46.26 31.28 -42.88
N GLY A 106 -45.82 30.42 -43.80
CA GLY A 106 -45.03 29.21 -43.50
C GLY A 106 -45.85 27.95 -43.17
N ALA A 107 -47.17 28.03 -43.01
CA ALA A 107 -48.04 26.88 -42.76
C ALA A 107 -48.39 26.12 -44.07
N TYR A 108 -47.39 25.57 -44.75
CA TYR A 108 -47.56 24.90 -46.05
C TYR A 108 -48.36 23.58 -45.98
N GLY A 109 -49.12 23.26 -47.04
CA GLY A 109 -49.91 22.02 -47.16
C GLY A 109 -51.28 22.19 -47.84
N PHE A 110 -52.09 21.14 -47.73
CA PHE A 110 -53.48 21.10 -48.19
C PHE A 110 -54.46 21.41 -47.05
N TYR A 111 -55.54 22.13 -47.33
CA TYR A 111 -56.57 22.46 -46.33
C TYR A 111 -58.00 22.10 -46.74
N SER A 112 -58.79 21.76 -45.72
CA SER A 112 -60.25 21.65 -45.77
C SER A 112 -60.91 22.60 -44.77
N ALA A 113 -62.15 22.99 -45.03
CA ALA A 113 -62.93 23.91 -44.19
C ALA A 113 -64.36 23.40 -43.95
N PHE A 114 -64.89 23.68 -42.76
CA PHE A 114 -66.27 23.38 -42.35
C PHE A 114 -66.74 24.42 -41.33
N ALA A 115 -68.05 24.52 -41.10
CA ALA A 115 -68.66 25.47 -40.18
C ALA A 115 -69.59 24.78 -39.17
N ILE A 116 -69.76 25.40 -37.99
CA ILE A 116 -70.69 24.99 -36.94
C ILE A 116 -71.49 26.24 -36.53
N ALA A 117 -72.82 26.11 -36.43
CA ALA A 117 -73.71 27.16 -35.96
C ALA A 117 -74.08 26.92 -34.47
N THR A 118 -73.78 27.89 -33.62
CA THR A 118 -74.06 27.85 -32.18
C THR A 118 -75.19 28.83 -31.85
N ASP A 119 -76.17 28.42 -31.04
CA ASP A 119 -77.08 29.36 -30.36
C ASP A 119 -77.19 29.07 -28.85
N THR A 120 -78.21 29.57 -28.16
CA THR A 120 -78.38 29.36 -26.71
C THR A 120 -78.69 27.92 -26.33
N ASP A 121 -79.12 27.09 -27.29
CA ASP A 121 -79.62 25.74 -27.05
C ASP A 121 -78.58 24.68 -27.48
N GLY A 122 -77.61 25.03 -28.35
CA GLY A 122 -76.39 24.25 -28.56
C GLY A 122 -75.64 24.49 -29.88
N ASP A 123 -74.61 23.69 -30.10
CA ASP A 123 -73.83 23.62 -31.35
C ASP A 123 -74.47 22.68 -32.38
N SER A 124 -74.62 23.14 -33.63
CA SER A 124 -75.12 22.35 -34.75
C SER A 124 -74.19 21.17 -35.09
N ALA A 125 -74.71 20.22 -35.87
CA ALA A 125 -73.83 19.34 -36.64
C ALA A 125 -72.95 20.19 -37.60
N PRO A 126 -71.73 19.74 -37.94
CA PRO A 126 -70.89 20.43 -38.92
C PRO A 126 -71.54 20.54 -40.30
N SER A 127 -71.18 21.61 -41.03
CA SER A 127 -71.57 21.85 -42.42
C SER A 127 -71.06 20.77 -43.40
N ASN A 128 -71.45 20.91 -44.67
CA ASN A 128 -70.66 20.33 -45.75
C ASN A 128 -69.19 20.82 -45.68
N THR A 129 -68.24 19.95 -46.02
CA THR A 129 -66.82 20.29 -46.06
C THR A 129 -66.44 20.82 -47.44
N LEU A 130 -65.68 21.92 -47.49
CA LEU A 130 -64.96 22.38 -48.69
C LEU A 130 -63.49 21.93 -48.59
N SER A 131 -62.85 21.57 -49.71
CA SER A 131 -61.46 21.07 -49.71
C SER A 131 -60.75 21.36 -51.04
N SER A 132 -59.80 22.31 -51.05
CA SER A 132 -59.00 22.63 -52.26
C SER A 132 -57.72 23.44 -52.02
N LEU A 133 -57.59 24.21 -50.94
CA LEU A 133 -56.50 25.20 -50.79
C LEU A 133 -55.11 24.55 -50.84
N ARG A 134 -54.21 25.14 -51.63
CA ARG A 134 -52.81 24.74 -51.86
C ARG A 134 -51.87 25.88 -51.44
N TYR A 135 -50.92 25.59 -50.54
CA TYR A 135 -49.91 26.55 -50.12
C TYR A 135 -48.54 25.85 -50.03
N GLY A 136 -47.59 26.23 -50.89
CA GLY A 136 -46.25 25.60 -51.02
C GLY A 136 -45.52 26.06 -52.31
N GLY A 137 -44.20 25.91 -52.35
CA GLY A 137 -43.36 26.27 -53.51
C GLY A 137 -42.97 25.06 -54.37
N ALA A 138 -42.59 25.32 -55.63
CA ALA A 138 -42.11 24.31 -56.58
C ALA A 138 -40.56 24.22 -56.60
N ALA A 139 -40.00 23.18 -57.21
CA ALA A 139 -38.56 23.08 -57.45
C ALA A 139 -38.13 23.92 -58.66
N ASP A 140 -37.53 25.08 -58.41
CA ASP A 140 -36.94 25.96 -59.43
C ASP A 140 -35.42 25.73 -59.59
N PRO A 141 -34.85 25.81 -60.81
CA PRO A 141 -33.40 25.73 -61.01
C PRO A 141 -32.64 26.82 -60.21
N GLY A 142 -31.61 26.40 -59.47
CA GLY A 142 -30.89 27.25 -58.52
C GLY A 142 -31.41 27.20 -57.06
N SER A 143 -32.40 26.35 -56.76
CA SER A 143 -32.82 26.06 -55.38
C SER A 143 -31.89 25.09 -54.63
N ILE A 144 -31.02 24.36 -55.34
CA ILE A 144 -30.05 23.44 -54.77
C ILE A 144 -28.71 24.17 -54.62
N VAL A 145 -28.09 24.11 -53.43
CA VAL A 145 -26.77 24.70 -53.18
C VAL A 145 -25.94 23.78 -52.30
N LEU A 146 -24.86 23.22 -52.83
CA LEU A 146 -23.97 22.34 -52.05
C LEU A 146 -23.13 23.11 -51.04
N ALA A 147 -22.79 22.47 -49.92
CA ALA A 147 -21.84 22.99 -48.96
C ALA A 147 -20.39 22.83 -49.48
N THR A 148 -19.51 23.74 -49.07
CA THR A 148 -18.06 23.59 -49.28
C THR A 148 -17.55 22.31 -48.60
N PRO A 149 -16.67 21.51 -49.23
CA PRO A 149 -15.88 21.85 -50.42
C PRO A 149 -16.59 21.66 -51.77
N LEU A 150 -17.74 20.96 -51.83
CA LEU A 150 -18.40 20.47 -53.06
C LEU A 150 -19.05 21.56 -53.96
N ASN A 151 -18.67 22.83 -53.80
CA ASN A 151 -19.29 23.98 -54.46
C ASN A 151 -18.22 24.89 -55.08
N GLY A 152 -17.44 24.33 -56.01
CA GLY A 152 -16.35 25.02 -56.70
C GLY A 152 -16.09 24.42 -58.09
N PRO A 153 -15.84 25.25 -59.13
CA PRO A 153 -15.50 24.78 -60.46
C PRO A 153 -13.99 24.61 -60.65
N GLY A 154 -13.52 23.35 -60.71
CA GLY A 154 -12.14 23.00 -61.06
C GLY A 154 -11.44 22.14 -60.01
N ASP A 155 -10.65 21.18 -60.52
CA ASP A 155 -9.90 20.13 -59.82
C ASP A 155 -10.75 19.14 -58.97
N PRO A 156 -10.36 17.84 -58.90
CA PRO A 156 -11.07 16.86 -58.08
C PRO A 156 -10.95 17.17 -56.59
N ILE A 157 -12.05 17.00 -55.86
CA ILE A 157 -12.07 17.14 -54.40
C ILE A 157 -11.62 15.83 -53.78
N ASP A 158 -10.43 15.82 -53.19
CA ASP A 158 -9.87 14.69 -52.46
C ASP A 158 -10.68 14.44 -51.18
N TYR A 159 -11.19 13.21 -51.03
CA TYR A 159 -12.04 12.81 -49.90
C TYR A 159 -11.54 11.52 -49.25
N PHE A 160 -11.19 11.63 -47.96
CA PHE A 160 -10.67 10.55 -47.14
C PHE A 160 -11.81 9.79 -46.45
N SER A 161 -11.90 8.48 -46.62
CA SER A 161 -12.86 7.65 -45.87
C SER A 161 -12.44 6.20 -45.72
N GLU A 162 -12.80 5.62 -44.57
CA GLU A 162 -12.86 4.17 -44.43
C GLU A 162 -14.05 3.65 -45.28
N GLY A 163 -13.76 2.80 -46.27
CA GLY A 163 -14.79 2.11 -47.05
C GLY A 163 -15.61 2.95 -48.03
N GLY A 164 -15.17 4.18 -48.37
CA GLY A 164 -15.85 5.01 -49.38
C GLY A 164 -17.11 5.73 -48.89
N ALA A 165 -17.29 5.90 -47.58
CA ALA A 165 -18.43 6.58 -46.99
C ALA A 165 -18.29 8.12 -47.07
N VAL A 166 -19.09 8.77 -47.93
CA VAL A 166 -19.04 10.20 -48.23
C VAL A 166 -20.29 10.88 -47.68
N THR A 167 -20.15 11.97 -46.90
CA THR A 167 -21.33 12.75 -46.46
C THR A 167 -21.46 14.02 -47.29
N VAL A 168 -22.51 14.09 -48.11
CA VAL A 168 -22.84 15.27 -48.93
C VAL A 168 -23.88 16.11 -48.19
N THR A 169 -23.66 17.42 -48.10
CA THR A 169 -24.57 18.36 -47.43
C THR A 169 -24.84 19.58 -48.30
N GLY A 170 -25.99 20.22 -48.09
CA GLY A 170 -26.38 21.40 -48.86
C GLY A 170 -27.77 21.93 -48.50
N GLN A 171 -28.25 22.85 -49.33
CA GLN A 171 -29.61 23.39 -49.35
C GLN A 171 -30.40 22.82 -50.54
N GLY A 172 -31.72 22.68 -50.39
CA GLY A 172 -32.66 22.29 -51.44
C GLY A 172 -34.09 22.77 -51.15
N PRO A 173 -35.07 22.45 -52.01
CA PRO A 173 -36.48 22.79 -51.75
C PRO A 173 -37.01 22.04 -50.52
N ALA A 174 -37.56 22.77 -49.55
CA ALA A 174 -38.11 22.16 -48.33
C ALA A 174 -39.20 21.11 -48.66
N LEU A 175 -39.16 19.95 -47.99
CA LEU A 175 -40.02 18.78 -48.21
C LEU A 175 -39.82 18.03 -49.55
N SER A 176 -38.78 18.34 -50.35
CA SER A 176 -38.38 17.51 -51.49
C SER A 176 -37.59 16.27 -51.07
N SER A 177 -37.40 15.30 -51.98
CA SER A 177 -36.30 14.33 -51.87
C SER A 177 -35.08 14.82 -52.66
N ILE A 178 -33.90 14.39 -52.24
CA ILE A 178 -32.64 14.56 -52.99
C ILE A 178 -31.92 13.22 -53.05
N GLU A 179 -31.45 12.88 -54.25
CA GLU A 179 -30.78 11.64 -54.60
C GLU A 179 -29.42 11.95 -55.25
N LEU A 180 -28.42 11.13 -54.95
CA LEU A 180 -27.06 11.26 -55.47
C LEU A 180 -26.75 10.11 -56.42
N TYR A 181 -26.29 10.46 -57.61
CA TYR A 181 -25.89 9.52 -58.66
C TYR A 181 -24.44 9.79 -59.07
N GLY A 182 -23.72 8.75 -59.48
CA GLY A 182 -22.38 8.93 -60.04
C GLY A 182 -21.78 7.66 -60.61
N TYR A 183 -20.62 7.80 -61.25
CA TYR A 183 -19.84 6.71 -61.83
C TYR A 183 -18.34 6.94 -61.64
N PRO A 184 -17.52 5.88 -61.59
CA PRO A 184 -16.08 6.03 -61.63
C PRO A 184 -15.65 6.43 -63.05
N LEU A 185 -14.77 7.41 -63.17
CA LEU A 185 -14.28 7.95 -64.45
C LEU A 185 -13.59 6.88 -65.32
N SER A 186 -13.13 5.78 -64.73
CA SER A 186 -12.57 4.61 -65.41
C SER A 186 -13.60 3.75 -66.17
N LEU A 187 -14.89 3.87 -65.85
CA LEU A 187 -16.00 3.19 -66.55
C LEU A 187 -16.87 4.16 -67.36
N GLY A 188 -16.89 5.44 -66.98
CA GLY A 188 -17.61 6.51 -67.66
C GLY A 188 -19.14 6.48 -67.46
N PRO A 189 -19.88 7.40 -68.11
CA PRO A 189 -21.30 7.66 -67.82
C PRO A 189 -22.27 6.51 -68.09
N GLY A 190 -21.83 5.43 -68.76
CA GLY A 190 -22.63 4.22 -68.91
C GLY A 190 -22.68 3.34 -67.66
N ALA A 191 -21.94 3.67 -66.59
CA ALA A 191 -21.82 2.89 -65.35
C ALA A 191 -22.40 3.62 -64.11
N GLU A 192 -23.34 4.55 -64.33
CA GLU A 192 -23.99 5.33 -63.29
C GLU A 192 -24.73 4.47 -62.26
N GLN A 193 -24.53 4.80 -60.99
CA GLN A 193 -25.07 4.12 -59.82
C GLN A 193 -25.65 5.13 -58.83
N TYR A 194 -26.71 4.73 -58.12
CA TYR A 194 -27.26 5.47 -56.98
C TYR A 194 -26.31 5.33 -55.78
N LEU A 195 -25.85 6.45 -55.24
CA LEU A 195 -24.89 6.51 -54.13
C LEU A 195 -25.55 6.74 -52.77
N GLY A 196 -26.71 7.38 -52.73
CA GLY A 196 -27.48 7.69 -51.52
C GLY A 196 -28.59 8.70 -51.76
N GLY A 197 -29.42 8.96 -50.76
CA GLY A 197 -30.52 9.94 -50.84
C GLY A 197 -31.12 10.27 -49.48
N SER A 198 -31.82 11.39 -49.38
CA SER A 198 -32.42 11.91 -48.14
C SER A 198 -33.58 12.88 -48.43
N SER A 199 -34.42 13.14 -47.43
CA SER A 199 -35.47 14.17 -47.49
C SER A 199 -34.92 15.53 -47.04
N VAL A 200 -35.27 16.60 -47.76
CA VAL A 200 -34.96 17.98 -47.34
C VAL A 200 -35.87 18.40 -46.20
N ASP A 201 -35.31 18.98 -45.14
CA ASP A 201 -36.09 19.42 -43.99
C ASP A 201 -36.85 20.75 -44.23
N LEU A 202 -37.67 21.17 -43.25
CA LEU A 202 -38.46 22.40 -43.31
C LEU A 202 -37.63 23.70 -43.36
N SER A 203 -36.32 23.63 -43.11
CA SER A 203 -35.39 24.75 -43.22
C SER A 203 -34.62 24.78 -44.54
N GLY A 204 -34.82 23.79 -45.42
CA GLY A 204 -34.11 23.64 -46.70
C GLY A 204 -32.81 22.85 -46.58
N ASN A 205 -32.38 22.46 -45.38
CA ASN A 205 -31.14 21.71 -45.19
C ASN A 205 -31.29 20.24 -45.62
N PHE A 206 -30.21 19.68 -46.18
CA PHE A 206 -30.09 18.23 -46.35
C PHE A 206 -28.69 17.71 -45.98
N SER A 207 -28.67 16.44 -45.58
CA SER A 207 -27.46 15.65 -45.37
C SER A 207 -27.71 14.24 -45.89
N ILE A 208 -26.88 13.79 -46.84
CA ILE A 208 -26.96 12.45 -47.44
C ILE A 208 -25.69 11.68 -47.09
N PRO A 209 -25.78 10.58 -46.33
CA PRO A 209 -24.71 9.60 -46.27
C PRO A 209 -24.73 8.78 -47.58
N ALA A 210 -23.75 9.05 -48.44
CA ALA A 210 -23.52 8.35 -49.68
C ALA A 210 -22.42 7.28 -49.50
N SER A 211 -22.49 6.19 -50.27
CA SER A 211 -21.48 5.13 -50.26
C SER A 211 -20.91 4.94 -51.66
N VAL A 212 -19.62 5.20 -51.83
CA VAL A 212 -18.90 5.06 -53.10
C VAL A 212 -18.26 3.66 -53.16
N PRO A 213 -18.68 2.76 -54.08
CA PRO A 213 -18.33 1.34 -54.01
C PRO A 213 -16.89 0.99 -54.44
N THR A 214 -16.15 1.90 -55.08
CA THR A 214 -14.74 1.70 -55.45
C THR A 214 -13.92 2.97 -55.31
N PHE A 215 -12.65 2.84 -54.90
CA PHE A 215 -11.69 3.95 -54.84
C PHE A 215 -11.29 4.46 -56.24
N GLY A 216 -10.79 5.70 -56.31
CA GLY A 216 -10.37 6.38 -57.53
C GLY A 216 -11.17 7.66 -57.82
N ASP A 217 -11.06 8.15 -59.05
CA ASP A 217 -11.78 9.34 -59.53
C ASP A 217 -13.22 9.02 -59.95
N TRP A 218 -14.16 9.81 -59.44
CA TRP A 218 -15.61 9.70 -59.69
C TRP A 218 -16.17 11.02 -60.22
N GLU A 219 -17.21 10.90 -61.04
CA GLU A 219 -18.09 12.00 -61.45
C GLU A 219 -19.48 11.79 -60.81
N VAL A 220 -19.99 12.83 -60.17
CA VAL A 220 -21.21 12.79 -59.33
C VAL A 220 -22.17 13.90 -59.72
N ARG A 221 -23.48 13.62 -59.77
CA ARG A 221 -24.56 14.62 -59.93
C ARG A 221 -25.63 14.47 -58.85
N VAL A 222 -26.41 15.54 -58.64
CA VAL A 222 -27.43 15.63 -57.60
C VAL A 222 -28.80 15.87 -58.23
N LEU A 223 -29.74 14.95 -57.98
CA LEU A 223 -31.12 15.02 -58.46
C LEU A 223 -32.04 15.42 -57.29
N ALA A 224 -32.76 16.52 -57.39
CA ALA A 224 -33.83 16.87 -56.45
C ALA A 224 -35.20 16.62 -57.08
N THR A 225 -36.09 15.93 -56.37
CA THR A 225 -37.47 15.66 -56.83
C THR A 225 -38.48 16.26 -55.87
N ASP A 226 -39.41 17.06 -56.38
CA ASP A 226 -40.45 17.71 -55.60
C ASP A 226 -41.64 16.80 -55.24
N ILE A 227 -42.58 17.33 -54.45
CA ILE A 227 -43.77 16.61 -53.98
C ILE A 227 -44.78 16.29 -55.10
N GLU A 228 -44.59 16.82 -56.31
CA GLU A 228 -45.42 16.55 -57.50
C GLU A 228 -44.74 15.54 -58.45
N GLY A 229 -43.50 15.16 -58.17
CA GLY A 229 -42.69 14.25 -58.98
C GLY A 229 -41.84 14.95 -60.05
N THR A 230 -41.72 16.28 -60.00
CA THR A 230 -40.85 17.04 -60.90
C THR A 230 -39.41 16.95 -60.42
N SER A 231 -38.50 16.50 -61.27
CA SER A 231 -37.09 16.26 -60.92
C SER A 231 -36.13 17.21 -61.66
N ILE A 232 -35.18 17.81 -60.95
CA ILE A 232 -34.12 18.69 -61.49
C ILE A 232 -32.73 18.19 -61.07
N ASP A 233 -31.79 18.19 -62.03
CA ASP A 233 -30.36 17.85 -61.79
C ASP A 233 -29.50 19.11 -61.64
N GLU A 234 -28.56 19.09 -60.68
CA GLU A 234 -27.44 20.02 -60.59
C GLU A 234 -26.09 19.26 -60.65
N PRO A 235 -25.08 19.77 -61.38
CA PRO A 235 -25.10 21.01 -62.18
C PRO A 235 -25.83 20.88 -63.53
N LEU A 236 -26.59 21.92 -63.87
CA LEU A 236 -27.51 21.92 -65.02
C LEU A 236 -26.83 21.57 -66.35
N GLY A 237 -27.48 20.70 -67.13
CA GLY A 237 -27.05 20.34 -68.49
C GLY A 237 -26.12 19.12 -68.59
N GLY A 238 -25.95 18.35 -67.52
CA GLY A 238 -25.17 17.11 -67.54
C GLY A 238 -23.67 17.32 -67.34
N THR A 239 -23.29 18.36 -66.60
CA THR A 239 -21.96 18.43 -65.99
C THR A 239 -21.95 17.61 -64.69
N TYR A 240 -20.76 17.27 -64.20
CA TYR A 240 -20.57 16.46 -63.00
C TYR A 240 -19.54 17.11 -62.06
N ILE A 241 -19.64 16.79 -60.78
CA ILE A 241 -18.67 17.15 -59.75
C ILE A 241 -17.61 16.06 -59.66
N SER A 242 -16.33 16.43 -59.75
CA SER A 242 -15.21 15.50 -59.63
C SER A 242 -14.86 15.24 -58.16
N LEU A 243 -14.94 13.97 -57.75
CA LEU A 243 -14.63 13.50 -56.40
C LEU A 243 -13.52 12.44 -56.48
N ARG A 244 -12.43 12.61 -55.74
CA ARG A 244 -11.37 11.60 -55.64
C ARG A 244 -11.46 10.85 -54.32
N VAL A 245 -11.76 9.56 -54.38
CA VAL A 245 -11.96 8.72 -53.19
C VAL A 245 -10.74 7.84 -52.95
N PHE A 246 -10.01 8.12 -51.88
CA PHE A 246 -8.80 7.40 -51.47
C PHE A 246 -9.07 6.38 -50.35
N PRO A 247 -8.27 5.29 -50.24
CA PRO A 247 -8.25 4.48 -49.04
C PRO A 247 -7.68 5.27 -47.86
N ALA A 248 -8.14 5.00 -46.64
CA ALA A 248 -7.64 5.65 -45.42
C ALA A 248 -6.15 5.36 -45.16
N THR A 249 -5.46 6.22 -44.42
CA THR A 249 -4.07 6.03 -43.96
C THR A 249 -3.88 4.66 -43.31
N PRO A 250 -2.79 3.92 -43.60
CA PRO A 250 -2.52 2.64 -42.95
C PRO A 250 -2.12 2.86 -41.48
N THR A 251 -2.44 1.87 -40.64
CA THR A 251 -1.93 1.82 -39.27
C THR A 251 -0.53 1.22 -39.27
N VAL A 252 0.39 1.77 -38.47
CA VAL A 252 1.78 1.29 -38.36
C VAL A 252 2.12 1.03 -36.90
N ALA A 253 2.62 -0.17 -36.63
CA ALA A 253 3.29 -0.51 -35.39
C ALA A 253 4.80 -0.68 -35.67
N VAL A 254 5.63 -0.12 -34.79
CA VAL A 254 7.08 -0.30 -34.81
C VAL A 254 7.49 -0.91 -33.47
N THR A 255 8.09 -2.09 -33.50
CA THR A 255 8.66 -2.76 -32.32
C THR A 255 10.19 -2.62 -32.40
N PRO A 256 10.84 -1.91 -31.46
CA PRO A 256 12.28 -1.75 -31.49
C PRO A 256 12.99 -3.04 -31.04
N LEU A 257 14.10 -3.35 -31.72
CA LEU A 257 14.98 -4.48 -31.47
C LEU A 257 16.43 -3.96 -31.39
N GLU A 258 17.36 -4.74 -30.85
CA GLU A 258 18.76 -4.34 -30.77
C GLU A 258 19.38 -4.18 -32.18
N GLY A 259 19.71 -2.94 -32.56
CA GLY A 259 20.22 -2.60 -33.90
C GLY A 259 19.25 -2.87 -35.07
N ALA A 260 17.94 -3.01 -34.78
CA ALA A 260 16.91 -3.37 -35.74
C ALA A 260 15.53 -2.84 -35.37
N LEU A 261 14.58 -2.89 -36.31
CA LEU A 261 13.17 -2.56 -36.09
C LEU A 261 12.31 -3.65 -36.72
N GLU A 262 11.27 -4.13 -36.02
CA GLU A 262 10.16 -4.81 -36.67
C GLU A 262 9.07 -3.79 -36.99
N VAL A 263 8.78 -3.59 -38.26
CA VAL A 263 7.73 -2.70 -38.76
C VAL A 263 6.56 -3.56 -39.23
N SER A 264 5.37 -3.32 -38.70
CA SER A 264 4.12 -3.94 -39.16
C SER A 264 3.13 -2.86 -39.62
N VAL A 265 2.69 -2.96 -40.87
CA VAL A 265 1.75 -2.06 -41.52
C VAL A 265 0.45 -2.81 -41.75
N THR A 266 -0.67 -2.26 -41.29
CA THR A 266 -2.01 -2.86 -41.40
C THR A 266 -3.01 -1.89 -42.02
N GLY A 267 -3.62 -2.31 -43.12
CA GLY A 267 -4.69 -1.65 -43.85
C GLY A 267 -5.99 -2.46 -43.85
N VAL A 268 -6.83 -2.25 -44.85
CA VAL A 268 -8.20 -2.80 -44.91
C VAL A 268 -8.29 -3.83 -46.03
N SER A 269 -8.78 -5.05 -45.76
CA SER A 269 -8.99 -6.06 -46.79
C SER A 269 -10.03 -5.58 -47.83
N PRO A 270 -9.82 -5.72 -49.15
CA PRO A 270 -8.81 -6.55 -49.84
C PRO A 270 -7.59 -5.76 -50.37
N LEU A 271 -7.30 -4.59 -49.80
CA LEU A 271 -6.28 -3.64 -50.28
C LEU A 271 -4.85 -4.12 -49.96
N THR A 272 -3.84 -3.48 -50.57
CA THR A 272 -2.41 -3.78 -50.35
C THR A 272 -1.72 -2.64 -49.60
N VAL A 273 -0.71 -2.95 -48.79
CA VAL A 273 0.01 -1.97 -47.95
C VAL A 273 1.53 -2.09 -48.07
N GLY A 274 2.22 -1.00 -47.73
CA GLY A 274 3.68 -0.98 -47.59
C GLY A 274 4.15 0.22 -46.77
N ALA A 275 5.38 0.15 -46.26
CA ALA A 275 6.07 1.28 -45.66
C ALA A 275 7.56 1.25 -45.98
N ALA A 276 8.16 2.41 -46.20
CA ALA A 276 9.55 2.58 -46.59
C ALA A 276 10.29 3.37 -45.50
N LEU A 277 11.37 2.80 -44.96
CA LEU A 277 12.26 3.53 -44.05
C LEU A 277 13.38 4.18 -44.86
N THR A 278 13.34 5.50 -44.98
CA THR A 278 14.38 6.33 -45.59
C THR A 278 15.43 6.66 -44.52
N ILE A 279 16.60 6.05 -44.65
CA ILE A 279 17.76 6.26 -43.78
C ILE A 279 18.29 7.68 -43.99
N ASP A 280 18.63 8.35 -42.90
CA ASP A 280 19.22 9.69 -42.83
C ASP A 280 18.49 10.79 -43.64
N ALA A 281 17.17 10.64 -43.83
CA ALA A 281 16.34 11.52 -44.66
C ALA A 281 16.58 13.03 -44.39
N TYR A 282 16.54 13.43 -43.11
CA TYR A 282 16.70 14.81 -42.67
C TYR A 282 18.13 15.37 -42.82
N THR A 283 19.13 14.52 -43.04
CA THR A 283 20.53 14.89 -43.29
C THR A 283 20.97 14.61 -44.74
N GLY A 284 20.03 14.29 -45.64
CA GLY A 284 20.26 14.12 -47.08
C GLY A 284 20.54 12.67 -47.52
N GLY A 285 20.20 11.68 -46.69
CA GLY A 285 20.23 10.26 -47.05
C GLY A 285 19.16 9.88 -48.08
N MET A 286 19.45 8.84 -48.87
CA MET A 286 18.54 8.28 -49.88
C MET A 286 18.61 6.74 -49.93
N ASP A 287 19.04 6.08 -48.84
CA ASP A 287 18.97 4.62 -48.72
C ASP A 287 17.58 4.25 -48.17
N VAL A 288 16.77 3.58 -49.00
CA VAL A 288 15.36 3.30 -48.73
C VAL A 288 15.17 1.81 -48.49
N ARG A 289 14.59 1.46 -47.34
CA ARG A 289 14.37 0.07 -46.90
C ARG A 289 12.87 -0.27 -46.95
N PRO A 290 12.40 -0.97 -48.01
CA PRO A 290 10.98 -1.25 -48.19
C PRO A 290 10.47 -2.42 -47.35
N CYS A 291 9.25 -2.26 -46.85
CA CYS A 291 8.41 -3.32 -46.30
C CYS A 291 7.08 -3.35 -47.08
N PRO A 292 6.66 -4.49 -47.68
CA PRO A 292 7.36 -5.78 -47.76
C PRO A 292 8.63 -5.70 -48.60
N ALA A 293 9.61 -6.57 -48.33
CA ALA A 293 10.85 -6.65 -49.11
C ALA A 293 10.67 -7.13 -50.58
N SER A 294 9.42 -7.40 -51.00
CA SER A 294 9.01 -7.67 -52.38
C SER A 294 8.52 -6.42 -53.14
N TRP A 295 8.45 -5.27 -52.47
CA TRP A 295 8.10 -3.96 -53.03
C TRP A 295 9.38 -3.13 -53.24
N ASP A 296 9.35 -2.18 -54.18
CA ASP A 296 10.51 -1.38 -54.59
C ASP A 296 10.74 -0.11 -53.75
N GLY A 297 9.84 0.21 -52.82
CA GLY A 297 9.90 1.40 -51.96
C GLY A 297 9.33 2.67 -52.59
N THR A 298 8.87 2.62 -53.84
CA THR A 298 8.29 3.79 -54.52
C THR A 298 6.83 3.97 -54.07
N LEU A 299 6.52 5.07 -53.38
CA LEU A 299 5.17 5.32 -52.81
C LEU A 299 4.02 5.28 -53.84
N GLY A 300 4.33 5.47 -55.13
CA GLY A 300 3.38 5.33 -56.25
C GLY A 300 3.23 3.92 -56.85
N SER A 301 4.00 2.91 -56.41
CA SER A 301 3.89 1.52 -56.88
C SER A 301 3.19 0.65 -55.83
N PRO A 302 2.12 -0.11 -56.16
CA PRO A 302 1.43 -0.93 -55.17
C PRO A 302 2.23 -2.18 -54.80
N SER A 303 2.28 -2.52 -53.51
CA SER A 303 2.89 -3.79 -53.07
C SER A 303 2.06 -5.00 -53.52
N ALA A 304 2.74 -6.15 -53.66
CA ALA A 304 2.13 -7.44 -54.01
C ALA A 304 1.65 -8.25 -52.78
N VAL A 305 1.61 -7.64 -51.59
CA VAL A 305 1.17 -8.26 -50.34
C VAL A 305 -0.17 -7.69 -49.92
N GLY A 306 -1.02 -8.50 -49.28
CA GLY A 306 -2.37 -8.11 -48.87
C GLY A 306 -2.41 -7.05 -47.76
N PRO A 307 -3.51 -6.97 -46.98
CA PRO A 307 -3.77 -5.85 -46.08
C PRO A 307 -2.89 -5.80 -44.82
N VAL A 308 -1.89 -6.69 -44.69
CA VAL A 308 -0.89 -6.67 -43.62
C VAL A 308 0.47 -7.00 -44.21
N ALA A 309 1.48 -6.17 -43.92
CA ALA A 309 2.89 -6.44 -44.22
C ALA A 309 3.71 -6.26 -42.93
N THR A 310 4.57 -7.23 -42.60
CA THR A 310 5.46 -7.19 -41.44
C THR A 310 6.89 -7.54 -41.85
N CYS A 311 7.86 -6.74 -41.42
CA CYS A 311 9.26 -6.87 -41.82
C CYS A 311 10.23 -6.53 -40.69
N THR A 312 11.32 -7.26 -40.57
CA THR A 312 12.46 -6.87 -39.74
C THR A 312 13.48 -6.10 -40.58
N LEU A 313 13.67 -4.83 -40.27
CA LEU A 313 14.69 -3.95 -40.85
C LEU A 313 15.95 -4.02 -39.95
N THR A 314 17.10 -4.37 -40.52
CA THR A 314 18.35 -4.64 -39.78
C THR A 314 19.49 -3.77 -40.29
N SER A 315 20.54 -3.61 -39.46
CA SER A 315 21.73 -2.80 -39.77
C SER A 315 21.40 -1.33 -40.04
N ILE A 316 20.41 -0.81 -39.31
CA ILE A 316 20.01 0.60 -39.36
C ILE A 316 21.09 1.41 -38.64
N PRO A 317 21.66 2.46 -39.24
CA PRO A 317 22.64 3.29 -38.55
C PRO A 317 21.97 4.08 -37.41
N PRO A 318 22.75 4.58 -36.44
CA PRO A 318 22.26 5.59 -35.51
C PRO A 318 21.86 6.89 -36.21
N GLY A 319 20.73 7.50 -35.81
CA GLY A 319 20.26 8.75 -36.40
C GLY A 319 18.75 9.00 -36.24
N VAL A 320 18.22 9.94 -37.02
CA VAL A 320 16.76 10.14 -37.21
C VAL A 320 16.42 9.77 -38.65
N HIS A 321 15.42 8.91 -38.81
CA HIS A 321 15.00 8.35 -40.10
C HIS A 321 13.52 8.64 -40.33
N GLN A 322 13.10 8.66 -41.60
CA GLN A 322 11.70 8.86 -41.98
C GLN A 322 11.09 7.51 -42.39
N LEU A 323 9.91 7.20 -41.87
CA LEU A 323 9.15 5.99 -42.15
C LEU A 323 7.82 6.36 -42.81
N ASP A 324 7.75 6.19 -44.12
CA ASP A 324 6.60 6.57 -44.94
C ASP A 324 5.72 5.35 -45.21
N ALA A 325 4.48 5.35 -44.73
CA ALA A 325 3.55 4.23 -44.90
C ALA A 325 2.36 4.59 -45.79
N VAL A 326 2.01 3.71 -46.72
CA VAL A 326 0.97 3.96 -47.74
C VAL A 326 0.14 2.70 -48.04
N HIS A 327 -1.06 2.91 -48.57
CA HIS A 327 -2.14 1.93 -48.70
C HIS A 327 -2.74 2.09 -50.10
N TRP A 328 -2.87 1.00 -50.87
CA TRP A 328 -3.28 1.08 -52.27
C TRP A 328 -4.57 0.31 -52.58
N ALA A 329 -5.45 0.98 -53.32
CA ALA A 329 -6.60 0.39 -53.96
C ALA A 329 -6.32 0.14 -55.45
N GLY A 330 -5.70 -1.01 -55.75
CA GLY A 330 -5.21 -1.30 -57.09
C GLY A 330 -4.05 -0.38 -57.46
N ALA A 331 -4.29 0.60 -58.33
CA ALA A 331 -3.31 1.61 -58.72
C ALA A 331 -3.50 2.98 -58.00
N VAL A 332 -4.49 3.10 -57.11
CA VAL A 332 -4.80 4.34 -56.39
C VAL A 332 -4.11 4.31 -55.01
N ALA A 333 -3.06 5.10 -54.83
CA ALA A 333 -2.41 5.30 -53.53
C ALA A 333 -3.23 6.24 -52.64
N GLY A 334 -3.44 5.88 -51.38
CA GLY A 334 -3.98 6.79 -50.36
C GLY A 334 -2.95 7.82 -49.89
N PRO A 335 -3.32 8.69 -48.93
CA PRO A 335 -2.37 9.57 -48.25
C PRO A 335 -1.24 8.75 -47.63
N ILE A 336 -0.02 9.28 -47.75
CA ILE A 336 1.15 8.80 -47.04
C ILE A 336 0.96 9.17 -45.56
N ARG A 337 1.26 8.22 -44.69
CA ARG A 337 1.40 8.45 -43.25
C ARG A 337 2.89 8.56 -42.95
N GLU A 338 3.34 9.75 -42.56
CA GLU A 338 4.76 10.04 -42.32
C GLU A 338 5.08 9.88 -40.83
N ALA A 339 6.22 9.27 -40.50
CA ALA A 339 6.65 9.13 -39.11
C ALA A 339 8.17 9.25 -38.96
N ALA A 340 8.64 9.82 -37.86
CA ALA A 340 10.07 9.83 -37.53
C ALA A 340 10.42 8.63 -36.63
N VAL A 341 11.57 8.01 -36.89
CA VAL A 341 12.14 6.96 -36.04
C VAL A 341 13.56 7.35 -35.63
N TYR A 342 13.82 7.43 -34.32
CA TYR A 342 15.14 7.75 -33.78
C TYR A 342 15.84 6.48 -33.28
N ILE A 343 17.05 6.23 -33.77
CA ILE A 343 17.92 5.12 -33.35
C ILE A 343 19.04 5.67 -32.44
N PRO A 344 19.04 5.32 -31.14
CA PRO A 344 20.08 5.74 -30.20
C PRO A 344 21.49 5.28 -30.56
N GLY A 345 22.49 6.01 -30.07
CA GLY A 345 23.90 5.68 -30.28
C GLY A 345 24.35 4.49 -29.46
N THR A 346 25.29 3.70 -29.97
CA THR A 346 25.93 2.66 -29.16
C THR A 346 26.72 3.32 -28.01
N PRO A 347 26.37 3.06 -26.74
CA PRO A 347 27.07 3.66 -25.60
C PRO A 347 28.46 3.02 -25.43
N THR A 348 29.41 3.77 -24.90
CA THR A 348 30.68 3.21 -24.42
C THR A 348 30.46 2.54 -23.07
N LEU A 349 30.95 1.32 -22.86
CA LEU A 349 30.89 0.64 -21.55
C LEU A 349 32.27 0.59 -20.88
N THR A 350 32.33 1.01 -19.63
CA THR A 350 33.44 0.75 -18.68
C THR A 350 32.86 0.09 -17.44
N VAL A 351 33.55 -0.93 -16.92
CA VAL A 351 33.13 -1.71 -15.74
C VAL A 351 34.24 -1.66 -14.70
N ASP A 352 33.97 -1.08 -13.53
CA ASP A 352 34.84 -1.14 -12.36
C ASP A 352 34.31 -2.20 -11.40
N VAL A 353 35.18 -3.11 -10.93
CA VAL A 353 34.77 -4.31 -10.19
C VAL A 353 35.03 -4.17 -8.70
N ILE A 354 33.99 -4.43 -7.90
CA ILE A 354 33.99 -4.22 -6.45
C ILE A 354 33.49 -5.49 -5.73
N PRO A 355 33.87 -5.74 -4.46
CA PRO A 355 33.39 -6.89 -3.70
C PRO A 355 31.87 -7.03 -3.72
N GLY A 356 31.37 -8.07 -4.39
CA GLY A 356 29.94 -8.36 -4.52
C GLY A 356 29.19 -7.56 -5.60
N GLY A 357 29.87 -6.89 -6.52
CA GLY A 357 29.19 -6.21 -7.63
C GLY A 357 30.08 -5.42 -8.58
N ALA A 358 29.46 -4.52 -9.34
CA ALA A 358 30.15 -3.68 -10.31
C ALA A 358 29.56 -2.26 -10.38
N ILE A 359 30.41 -1.31 -10.78
CA ILE A 359 30.02 0.04 -11.18
C ILE A 359 30.20 0.14 -12.69
N TYR A 360 29.09 0.35 -13.40
CA TYR A 360 29.05 0.57 -14.84
C TYR A 360 29.06 2.08 -15.12
N SER A 361 29.87 2.50 -16.08
CA SER A 361 29.95 3.91 -16.47
C SER A 361 30.30 4.08 -17.94
N GLY A 362 29.97 5.24 -18.49
CA GLY A 362 30.25 5.51 -19.88
C GLY A 362 29.79 6.86 -20.38
N THR A 363 29.78 6.96 -21.71
CA THR A 363 29.33 8.10 -22.50
C THR A 363 28.40 7.63 -23.62
N PHE A 364 27.52 8.52 -24.05
CA PHE A 364 26.51 8.29 -25.09
C PHE A 364 26.35 9.55 -25.94
N ASP A 365 26.43 9.40 -27.27
CA ASP A 365 26.11 10.48 -28.21
C ASP A 365 24.61 10.49 -28.50
N ARG A 366 24.00 11.69 -28.39
CA ARG A 366 22.58 11.96 -28.61
C ARG A 366 22.25 12.24 -30.09
N PHE A 367 23.25 12.43 -30.95
CA PHE A 367 23.11 12.89 -32.35
C PHE A 367 22.34 14.20 -32.47
N THR A 368 22.76 15.18 -31.68
CA THR A 368 22.18 16.54 -31.65
C THR A 368 22.07 17.17 -33.03
N THR A 369 22.98 16.86 -33.95
CA THR A 369 22.93 17.30 -35.36
C THR A 369 21.75 16.70 -36.14
N ALA A 370 21.43 15.42 -35.97
CA ALA A 370 20.32 14.75 -36.65
C ALA A 370 18.96 15.19 -36.06
N LEU A 371 18.89 15.37 -34.74
CA LEU A 371 17.73 15.95 -34.04
C LEU A 371 17.46 17.39 -34.54
N THR A 372 18.49 18.24 -34.56
CA THR A 372 18.39 19.62 -35.05
C THR A 372 17.99 19.68 -36.53
N ALA A 373 18.49 18.77 -37.37
CA ALA A 373 18.16 18.71 -38.79
C ALA A 373 16.73 18.22 -39.08
N SER A 374 16.18 17.37 -38.21
CA SER A 374 14.81 16.85 -38.31
C SER A 374 13.76 17.72 -37.61
N GLY A 375 14.17 18.69 -36.78
CA GLY A 375 13.25 19.48 -35.96
C GLY A 375 12.63 18.71 -34.80
N THR A 376 13.33 17.69 -34.30
CA THR A 376 12.81 16.78 -33.26
C THR A 376 13.63 16.81 -31.97
N GLN A 377 13.01 16.41 -30.87
CA GLN A 377 13.62 16.32 -29.54
C GLN A 377 13.39 14.95 -28.90
N ILE A 378 14.32 14.56 -28.03
CA ILE A 378 14.20 13.34 -27.22
C ILE A 378 13.85 13.75 -25.78
N LEU A 379 12.85 13.08 -25.20
CA LEU A 379 12.44 13.31 -23.82
C LEU A 379 13.44 12.65 -22.84
N GLU A 380 13.72 11.36 -23.02
CA GLU A 380 14.75 10.64 -22.26
C GLU A 380 15.55 9.67 -23.17
N ASN A 381 16.85 9.53 -22.88
CA ASN A 381 17.64 8.38 -23.29
C ASN A 381 18.05 7.61 -22.03
N GLN A 382 17.78 6.31 -22.03
CA GLN A 382 18.08 5.39 -20.94
C GLN A 382 19.10 4.37 -21.44
N ILE A 383 20.18 4.17 -20.69
CA ILE A 383 21.14 3.10 -20.93
C ILE A 383 20.72 1.88 -20.10
N GLU A 384 20.70 0.71 -20.72
CA GLU A 384 20.49 -0.59 -20.08
C GLU A 384 21.79 -1.38 -20.19
N VAL A 385 22.25 -1.94 -19.08
CA VAL A 385 23.38 -2.88 -19.03
C VAL A 385 22.83 -4.31 -18.95
N LEU A 386 23.29 -5.17 -19.85
CA LEU A 386 22.86 -6.57 -20.00
C LEU A 386 24.02 -7.51 -19.63
N ASP A 387 23.70 -8.68 -19.07
CA ASP A 387 24.65 -9.79 -18.89
C ASP A 387 24.80 -10.66 -20.16
N SER A 388 25.60 -11.73 -20.07
CA SER A 388 25.83 -12.67 -21.17
C SER A 388 24.61 -13.51 -21.59
N ILE A 389 23.50 -13.43 -20.84
CA ILE A 389 22.21 -14.11 -21.14
C ILE A 389 21.20 -13.10 -21.71
N GLY A 390 21.37 -11.81 -21.42
CA GLY A 390 20.54 -10.71 -21.91
C GLY A 390 19.52 -10.19 -20.90
N ASP A 391 19.62 -10.57 -19.61
CA ASP A 391 18.78 -9.97 -18.56
C ASP A 391 19.38 -8.60 -18.15
N ILE A 392 18.52 -7.59 -17.92
CA ILE A 392 18.93 -6.23 -17.56
C ILE A 392 19.44 -6.22 -16.11
N ARG A 393 20.71 -5.84 -15.93
CA ARG A 393 21.43 -5.79 -14.64
C ARG A 393 21.27 -4.45 -13.93
N CYS A 394 21.23 -3.39 -14.73
CA CYS A 394 21.38 -2.01 -14.29
C CYS A 394 20.87 -1.07 -15.38
N PHE A 395 20.31 0.08 -15.02
CA PHE A 395 19.96 1.13 -15.98
C PHE A 395 20.24 2.53 -15.45
N SER A 396 20.44 3.48 -16.36
CA SER A 396 20.75 4.89 -16.05
C SER A 396 20.07 5.81 -17.06
N ALA A 397 19.48 6.91 -16.60
CA ALA A 397 19.29 8.07 -17.47
C ALA A 397 20.67 8.64 -17.88
N VAL A 398 20.76 9.27 -19.06
CA VAL A 398 21.99 9.95 -19.52
C VAL A 398 21.97 11.43 -19.14
N ASP A 399 23.10 11.97 -18.70
CA ASP A 399 23.31 13.41 -18.48
C ASP A 399 22.98 14.22 -19.75
N PRO A 400 22.14 15.29 -19.68
CA PRO A 400 21.73 16.08 -20.84
C PRO A 400 22.82 17.00 -21.42
N VAL A 401 23.87 17.32 -20.66
CA VAL A 401 24.95 18.23 -21.03
C VAL A 401 26.23 17.47 -21.42
N THR A 402 26.59 16.45 -20.65
CA THR A 402 27.88 15.74 -20.83
C THR A 402 27.77 14.44 -21.64
N GLY A 403 26.56 13.88 -21.77
CA GLY A 403 26.36 12.54 -22.33
C GLY A 403 26.90 11.40 -21.45
N ALA A 404 27.36 11.71 -20.23
CA ALA A 404 27.82 10.71 -19.28
C ALA A 404 26.65 9.92 -18.66
N TRP A 405 26.92 8.70 -18.25
CA TRP A 405 25.99 7.85 -17.50
C TRP A 405 26.76 6.94 -16.54
N SER A 406 26.13 6.56 -15.43
CA SER A 406 26.71 5.65 -14.46
C SER A 406 25.64 5.00 -13.59
N CYS A 407 25.71 3.68 -13.41
CA CYS A 407 24.88 2.95 -12.47
C CYS A 407 25.67 1.77 -11.88
N TRP A 408 25.18 1.16 -10.81
CA TRP A 408 25.89 0.10 -10.09
C TRP A 408 24.88 -0.95 -9.62
N THR A 409 25.30 -2.21 -9.49
CA THR A 409 24.41 -3.30 -9.07
C THR A 409 25.19 -4.42 -8.37
N PRO A 410 24.56 -5.19 -7.44
CA PRO A 410 25.17 -6.38 -6.88
C PRO A 410 25.31 -7.47 -7.95
N GLU A 411 26.47 -8.13 -8.01
CA GLU A 411 26.75 -9.20 -8.98
C GLU A 411 27.29 -10.47 -8.31
N PRO A 412 26.92 -11.67 -8.80
CA PRO A 412 27.50 -12.93 -8.34
C PRO A 412 29.02 -12.99 -8.57
N ALA A 413 29.73 -13.66 -7.66
CA ALA A 413 31.16 -13.88 -7.80
C ALA A 413 31.48 -14.85 -8.94
N GLY A 414 32.26 -14.43 -9.93
CA GLY A 414 32.60 -15.24 -11.10
C GLY A 414 33.13 -14.42 -12.28
N ASP A 415 33.42 -15.09 -13.39
CA ASP A 415 33.69 -14.44 -14.68
C ASP A 415 32.36 -14.16 -15.39
N GLU A 416 32.10 -12.91 -15.77
CA GLU A 416 30.86 -12.49 -16.44
C GLU A 416 31.16 -11.48 -17.57
N THR A 417 30.28 -11.39 -18.57
CA THR A 417 30.44 -10.47 -19.71
C THR A 417 29.25 -9.52 -19.80
N PHE A 418 29.52 -8.22 -19.72
CA PHE A 418 28.49 -7.18 -19.81
C PHE A 418 28.52 -6.44 -21.15
N VAL A 419 27.36 -6.02 -21.64
CA VAL A 419 27.18 -5.08 -22.76
C VAL A 419 26.22 -3.97 -22.35
N ALA A 420 26.31 -2.80 -22.99
CA ALA A 420 25.36 -1.71 -22.81
C ALA A 420 24.62 -1.40 -24.12
N VAL A 421 23.31 -1.12 -24.01
CA VAL A 421 22.46 -0.60 -25.10
C VAL A 421 21.80 0.69 -24.64
N ALA A 422 21.44 1.56 -25.59
CA ALA A 422 20.68 2.77 -25.32
C ALA A 422 19.28 2.66 -25.90
N ARG A 423 18.26 3.03 -25.12
CA ARG A 423 16.84 3.08 -25.48
C ARG A 423 16.35 4.52 -25.47
N SER A 424 15.57 4.91 -26.48
CA SER A 424 14.87 6.19 -26.49
C SER A 424 13.52 6.06 -25.79
N ASN A 425 13.38 6.74 -24.66
CA ASN A 425 12.15 6.82 -23.88
C ASN A 425 11.46 8.16 -24.19
N GLY A 426 10.68 8.18 -25.28
CA GLY A 426 9.93 9.35 -25.71
C GLY A 426 10.69 10.24 -26.69
N PHE A 427 10.03 10.53 -27.81
CA PHE A 427 10.55 11.24 -28.98
C PHE A 427 9.38 12.04 -29.59
N ALA A 428 9.60 13.29 -29.99
CA ALA A 428 8.55 14.20 -30.46
C ALA A 428 9.13 15.37 -31.27
N ASP A 429 8.27 16.20 -31.88
CA ASP A 429 8.65 17.49 -32.47
C ASP A 429 9.26 18.45 -31.44
N ASP A 430 10.17 19.31 -31.90
CA ASP A 430 10.47 20.59 -31.25
C ASP A 430 9.28 21.54 -31.50
N PRO A 431 8.56 22.01 -30.46
CA PRO A 431 7.40 22.90 -30.59
C PRO A 431 7.73 24.29 -31.19
N ASN A 432 9.01 24.59 -31.43
CA ASN A 432 9.47 25.81 -32.09
C ASN A 432 9.63 25.65 -33.62
N THR A 433 9.45 24.44 -34.16
CA THR A 433 9.57 24.14 -35.59
C THR A 433 8.21 24.09 -36.30
N VAL A 434 8.21 24.13 -37.64
CA VAL A 434 7.00 24.25 -38.46
C VAL A 434 6.81 23.00 -39.32
N GLY A 435 5.99 22.09 -38.82
CA GLY A 435 5.68 20.78 -39.40
C GLY A 435 5.49 19.77 -38.28
N SER A 436 4.60 18.80 -38.47
CA SER A 436 4.34 17.72 -37.49
C SER A 436 3.97 16.46 -38.25
N LEU A 437 4.57 15.32 -37.89
CA LEU A 437 4.39 14.02 -38.51
C LEU A 437 3.28 13.22 -37.80
N ASP A 438 2.81 12.14 -38.41
CA ASP A 438 1.72 11.31 -37.86
C ASP A 438 2.14 10.38 -36.71
N ALA A 439 3.45 10.19 -36.48
CA ALA A 439 4.00 9.49 -35.32
C ALA A 439 5.52 9.64 -35.12
N TYR A 440 5.94 9.31 -33.90
CA TYR A 440 7.32 9.30 -33.43
C TYR A 440 7.58 7.95 -32.75
N TYR A 441 8.64 7.25 -33.16
CA TYR A 441 8.99 5.95 -32.61
C TYR A 441 10.43 5.94 -32.08
N GLY A 442 10.63 5.50 -30.83
CA GLY A 442 11.94 5.35 -30.20
C GLY A 442 12.56 3.98 -30.46
N GLY A 443 13.82 3.96 -30.87
CA GLY A 443 14.61 2.75 -31.13
C GLY A 443 15.47 2.27 -29.96
N VAL A 444 16.26 1.24 -30.23
CA VAL A 444 17.34 0.72 -29.37
C VAL A 444 18.64 0.68 -30.19
N SER A 445 19.77 1.04 -29.57
CA SER A 445 21.09 1.01 -30.23
C SER A 445 21.55 -0.42 -30.57
N ALA A 446 22.65 -0.54 -31.31
CA ALA A 446 23.45 -1.75 -31.25
C ALA A 446 24.20 -1.83 -29.90
N GLN A 447 24.52 -3.05 -29.45
CA GLN A 447 25.29 -3.33 -28.23
C GLN A 447 26.68 -2.67 -28.24
N SER A 448 27.17 -2.29 -27.06
CA SER A 448 28.56 -1.86 -26.84
C SER A 448 29.56 -2.97 -27.16
N VAL A 449 30.85 -2.62 -27.19
CA VAL A 449 31.91 -3.63 -27.08
C VAL A 449 31.71 -4.41 -25.77
N PRO A 450 31.72 -5.76 -25.77
CA PRO A 450 31.54 -6.54 -24.54
C PRO A 450 32.71 -6.39 -23.56
N ALA A 451 32.39 -6.20 -22.29
CA ALA A 451 33.33 -6.11 -21.18
C ALA A 451 33.33 -7.41 -20.37
N LEU A 452 34.31 -8.28 -20.61
CA LEU A 452 34.58 -9.47 -19.80
C LEU A 452 35.32 -9.06 -18.52
N VAL A 453 34.78 -9.41 -17.36
CA VAL A 453 35.36 -9.11 -16.04
C VAL A 453 35.23 -10.29 -15.08
N THR A 454 36.04 -10.31 -14.03
CA THR A 454 35.91 -11.24 -12.90
C THR A 454 35.40 -10.47 -11.68
N ILE A 455 34.16 -10.73 -11.26
CA ILE A 455 33.56 -10.14 -10.06
C ILE A 455 34.15 -10.80 -8.81
N PRO A 456 34.80 -10.04 -7.90
CA PRO A 456 35.27 -10.59 -6.63
C PRO A 456 34.09 -10.84 -5.69
N ALA A 457 34.17 -11.92 -4.90
CA ALA A 457 33.14 -12.26 -3.93
C ALA A 457 32.87 -11.13 -2.92
N SER A 458 31.63 -11.04 -2.46
CA SER A 458 31.24 -10.05 -1.46
C SER A 458 31.98 -10.26 -0.14
N ILE A 459 32.22 -9.17 0.58
CA ILE A 459 32.98 -9.16 1.83
C ILE A 459 32.11 -8.49 2.87
N VAL A 460 31.42 -9.29 3.69
CA VAL A 460 30.71 -8.81 4.88
C VAL A 460 31.71 -8.11 5.80
N PRO A 461 31.62 -6.78 5.99
CA PRO A 461 32.55 -6.07 6.85
C PRO A 461 32.32 -6.46 8.31
N GLN A 462 33.38 -6.42 9.12
CA GLN A 462 33.21 -6.54 10.56
C GLN A 462 32.55 -5.26 11.12
N PRO A 463 31.83 -5.33 12.26
CA PRO A 463 31.24 -4.16 12.89
C PRO A 463 32.31 -3.11 13.25
N PRO A 464 31.97 -1.80 13.24
CA PRO A 464 32.93 -0.75 13.51
C PRO A 464 33.49 -0.87 14.93
N THR A 465 34.75 -0.47 15.12
CA THR A 465 35.34 -0.38 16.47
C THR A 465 34.89 0.92 17.11
N MET A 466 34.28 0.81 18.29
CA MET A 466 33.64 1.92 19.02
C MET A 466 34.39 2.23 20.31
N THR A 467 34.61 3.51 20.59
CA THR A 467 35.21 4.00 21.85
C THR A 467 34.40 5.16 22.41
N TYR A 468 34.15 5.13 23.72
CA TYR A 468 33.19 6.02 24.40
C TYR A 468 33.87 6.88 25.46
N ARG A 469 33.40 8.13 25.58
CA ARG A 469 33.66 8.98 26.75
C ARG A 469 32.32 9.41 27.33
N LEU A 470 32.06 9.05 28.58
CA LEU A 470 30.77 9.30 29.23
C LEU A 470 30.86 10.54 30.12
N GLY A 471 30.02 11.54 29.83
CA GLY A 471 29.94 12.79 30.56
C GLY A 471 28.59 12.97 31.26
N ALA A 472 28.38 14.14 31.86
CA ALA A 472 27.18 14.44 32.64
C ALA A 472 25.97 14.66 31.71
N ALA A 473 25.10 13.64 31.60
CA ALA A 473 24.07 13.55 30.55
C ALA A 473 24.65 13.70 29.13
N SER A 474 25.81 13.10 28.87
CA SER A 474 26.41 13.05 27.53
C SER A 474 27.14 11.75 27.23
N ILE A 475 27.17 11.40 25.94
CA ILE A 475 27.88 10.26 25.37
C ILE A 475 28.69 10.78 24.18
N ASP A 476 30.01 10.85 24.33
CA ASP A 476 30.92 11.10 23.21
C ASP A 476 31.35 9.78 22.60
N VAL A 477 31.34 9.68 21.27
CA VAL A 477 31.62 8.46 20.50
C VAL A 477 32.70 8.74 19.45
N GLU A 478 33.76 7.93 19.50
CA GLU A 478 34.76 7.75 18.45
C GLU A 478 34.51 6.39 17.78
N ALA A 479 34.44 6.33 16.45
CA ALA A 479 34.12 5.10 15.72
C ALA A 479 34.98 4.93 14.47
N SER A 480 35.54 3.74 14.25
CA SER A 480 36.44 3.44 13.12
C SER A 480 36.07 2.15 12.38
N GLY A 481 36.00 2.23 11.06
CA GLY A 481 35.76 1.10 10.16
C GLY A 481 36.91 0.81 9.19
N LEU A 482 36.66 -0.02 8.17
CA LEU A 482 37.63 -0.38 7.14
C LEU A 482 37.87 0.77 6.13
N PRO A 483 39.05 0.82 5.46
CA PRO A 483 39.25 1.71 4.31
C PRO A 483 38.15 1.53 3.26
N ASN A 484 37.71 2.64 2.65
CA ASN A 484 36.63 2.71 1.66
C ASN A 484 35.26 2.18 2.15
N SER A 485 35.06 2.08 3.47
CA SER A 485 33.74 1.87 4.08
C SER A 485 33.22 3.16 4.72
N ALA A 486 31.91 3.25 4.93
CA ALA A 486 31.32 4.28 5.80
C ALA A 486 30.83 3.67 7.10
N VAL A 487 30.92 4.44 8.18
CA VAL A 487 30.36 4.11 9.49
C VAL A 487 29.12 4.96 9.75
N ALA A 488 28.04 4.33 10.20
CA ALA A 488 26.88 5.01 10.75
C ALA A 488 26.83 4.80 12.26
N VAL A 489 26.53 5.86 13.01
CA VAL A 489 26.27 5.81 14.46
C VAL A 489 24.96 6.55 14.72
N ARG A 490 24.01 5.90 15.42
CA ARG A 490 22.68 6.44 15.72
C ARG A 490 22.40 6.32 17.20
N LEU A 491 21.77 7.33 17.79
CA LEU A 491 21.34 7.32 19.18
C LEU A 491 19.83 7.10 19.26
N TYR A 492 19.41 6.03 19.94
CA TYR A 492 18.02 5.75 20.25
C TYR A 492 17.77 5.91 21.75
N GLN A 493 16.67 6.59 22.11
CA GLN A 493 16.09 6.45 23.45
C GLN A 493 15.37 5.09 23.51
N VAL A 494 15.61 4.32 24.57
CA VAL A 494 15.01 3.00 24.78
C VAL A 494 13.84 3.14 25.75
N GLU A 495 12.68 2.61 25.36
CA GLU A 495 11.52 2.51 26.25
C GLU A 495 11.50 1.13 26.92
N ASP A 496 11.66 1.12 28.24
CA ASP A 496 11.72 -0.08 29.09
C ASP A 496 10.37 -0.28 29.78
N ILE A 497 9.50 -1.11 29.17
CA ILE A 497 8.14 -1.36 29.63
C ILE A 497 8.12 -2.72 30.37
N PRO A 498 7.80 -2.77 31.68
CA PRO A 498 7.91 -4.00 32.46
C PRO A 498 7.06 -5.18 31.92
N GLY A 499 7.74 -6.20 31.40
CA GLY A 499 7.14 -7.41 30.82
C GLY A 499 7.17 -7.47 29.30
N GLU A 500 7.45 -6.36 28.63
CA GLU A 500 7.65 -6.26 27.18
C GLU A 500 9.17 -6.25 26.85
N PRO A 501 9.57 -6.57 25.61
CA PRO A 501 10.93 -6.31 25.15
C PRO A 501 11.18 -4.80 24.99
N TYR A 502 12.45 -4.38 25.12
CA TYR A 502 12.88 -3.00 24.83
C TYR A 502 12.35 -2.50 23.49
N GLN A 503 11.74 -1.31 23.52
CA GLN A 503 11.22 -0.63 22.34
C GLN A 503 12.10 0.57 21.97
N TYR A 504 12.14 0.90 20.68
CA TYR A 504 13.00 1.95 20.12
C TYR A 504 12.13 2.86 19.25
N GLY A 505 12.24 4.18 19.46
CA GLY A 505 11.61 5.17 18.60
C GLY A 505 12.41 5.42 17.30
N SER A 506 12.14 6.55 16.65
CA SER A 506 13.08 7.14 15.69
C SER A 506 14.43 7.44 16.35
N PRO A 507 15.55 7.48 15.59
CA PRO A 507 16.80 7.98 16.13
C PRO A 507 16.62 9.43 16.60
N VAL A 508 17.19 9.75 17.77
CA VAL A 508 17.13 11.08 18.38
C VAL A 508 18.23 11.98 17.81
N ASP A 509 19.35 11.40 17.42
CA ASP A 509 20.51 12.06 16.81
C ASP A 509 21.37 11.03 16.04
N GLU A 510 22.15 11.44 15.04
CA GLU A 510 23.00 10.54 14.24
C GLU A 510 24.30 11.17 13.70
N CYS A 511 25.29 10.32 13.43
CA CYS A 511 26.64 10.70 13.03
C CYS A 511 27.17 9.78 11.91
N GLY A 512 28.07 10.33 11.09
CA GLY A 512 28.76 9.59 10.01
C GLY A 512 27.94 9.59 8.72
N LEU A 513 27.25 8.49 8.44
CA LEU A 513 26.46 8.28 7.23
C LEU A 513 24.93 8.40 7.55
N PRO A 514 24.27 9.54 7.20
CA PRO A 514 22.92 9.90 7.67
C PRO A 514 21.78 9.29 6.83
N GLU A 515 20.70 8.80 7.46
CA GLU A 515 19.69 7.96 6.75
C GLU A 515 19.00 8.73 5.60
N PRO A 516 18.83 8.14 4.39
CA PRO A 516 18.12 8.82 3.31
C PRO A 516 16.67 9.13 3.71
N VAL A 517 16.25 10.38 3.44
CA VAL A 517 15.00 10.97 3.95
C VAL A 517 13.76 10.15 3.60
N ASP A 518 13.78 9.47 2.45
CA ASP A 518 12.67 8.69 1.90
C ASP A 518 12.57 7.26 2.47
N GLY A 519 13.44 6.90 3.42
CA GLY A 519 13.47 5.58 4.05
C GLY A 519 13.93 4.43 3.15
N VAL A 520 14.35 4.73 1.92
CA VAL A 520 15.18 3.87 1.07
C VAL A 520 16.55 3.72 1.75
N GLY A 521 17.16 2.55 1.66
CA GLY A 521 18.55 2.38 2.12
C GLY A 521 19.52 3.27 1.34
N PHE A 522 20.75 3.41 1.83
CA PHE A 522 21.81 4.07 1.06
C PHE A 522 21.96 3.45 -0.34
N PRO A 523 22.46 4.22 -1.33
CA PRO A 523 22.85 3.68 -2.63
C PRO A 523 24.06 2.74 -2.50
N LEU A 524 23.78 1.53 -2.03
CA LEU A 524 24.70 0.40 -1.90
C LEU A 524 25.37 0.16 -3.26
N GLY A 525 26.70 0.19 -3.28
CA GLY A 525 27.52 0.06 -4.50
C GLY A 525 28.26 1.34 -4.94
N LEU A 526 27.82 2.53 -4.50
CA LEU A 526 28.68 3.72 -4.59
C LEU A 526 29.80 3.67 -3.55
N ALA A 527 30.96 4.22 -3.89
CA ALA A 527 32.01 4.51 -2.91
C ALA A 527 31.45 5.51 -1.87
N PRO A 528 31.43 5.17 -0.56
CA PRO A 528 30.74 6.01 0.41
C PRO A 528 31.36 7.41 0.54
N THR A 529 30.52 8.44 0.51
CA THR A 529 30.93 9.84 0.67
C THR A 529 31.22 10.22 2.13
N ALA A 530 30.68 9.46 3.08
CA ALA A 530 31.00 9.59 4.50
C ALA A 530 32.33 8.88 4.84
N PRO A 531 33.11 9.38 5.81
CA PRO A 531 34.40 8.81 6.17
C PRO A 531 34.29 7.43 6.85
N SER A 532 35.34 6.63 6.73
CA SER A 532 35.54 5.39 7.49
C SER A 532 35.90 5.63 8.98
N PHE A 533 35.80 6.87 9.46
CA PHE A 533 36.17 7.28 10.81
C PHE A 533 35.33 8.47 11.27
N VAL A 534 34.82 8.42 12.50
CA VAL A 534 33.98 9.43 13.13
C VAL A 534 34.63 9.82 14.46
N ASP A 535 35.05 11.09 14.59
CA ASP A 535 35.96 11.56 15.65
C ASP A 535 35.35 12.63 16.60
N ASN A 536 34.10 13.04 16.35
CA ASN A 536 33.43 14.14 17.07
C ASN A 536 31.92 13.93 17.21
N CYS A 537 31.46 12.68 17.37
CA CYS A 537 30.04 12.39 17.62
C CYS A 537 29.72 12.59 19.10
N SER A 538 29.15 13.75 19.48
CA SER A 538 28.93 14.13 20.88
C SER A 538 27.44 14.36 21.16
N PHE A 539 26.80 13.37 21.76
CA PHE A 539 25.40 13.45 22.18
C PHE A 539 25.31 14.09 23.56
N THR A 540 24.58 15.20 23.71
CA THR A 540 24.55 15.98 24.97
C THR A 540 23.13 16.38 25.39
N GLY A 541 22.94 16.62 26.70
CA GLY A 541 21.63 17.00 27.25
C GLY A 541 20.65 15.84 27.41
N LEU A 542 21.17 14.60 27.43
CA LEU A 542 20.37 13.37 27.43
C LEU A 542 19.45 13.26 28.65
N ALA A 543 18.18 12.93 28.41
CA ALA A 543 17.22 12.69 29.47
C ALA A 543 17.57 11.42 30.28
N PRO A 544 17.18 11.34 31.57
CA PRO A 544 17.30 10.11 32.34
C PRO A 544 16.54 8.94 31.68
N GLY A 545 17.21 7.81 31.51
CA GLY A 545 16.68 6.65 30.79
C GLY A 545 17.80 5.75 30.24
N ILE A 546 17.41 4.66 29.59
CA ILE A 546 18.32 3.79 28.83
C ILE A 546 18.47 4.37 27.43
N TRP A 547 19.70 4.43 26.95
CA TRP A 547 20.07 4.89 25.60
C TRP A 547 20.81 3.79 24.87
N ASN A 548 20.46 3.53 23.62
CA ASN A 548 21.15 2.62 22.72
C ASN A 548 21.96 3.45 21.72
N VAL A 549 23.27 3.22 21.68
CA VAL A 549 24.14 3.63 20.58
C VAL A 549 24.20 2.46 19.61
N PHE A 550 23.49 2.61 18.51
CA PHE A 550 23.48 1.69 17.38
C PHE A 550 24.60 2.06 16.43
N SER A 551 25.38 1.08 15.95
CA SER A 551 26.37 1.32 14.90
C SER A 551 26.48 0.18 13.90
N SER A 552 26.75 0.56 12.65
CA SER A 552 26.93 -0.35 11.52
C SER A 552 27.98 0.22 10.56
N GLN A 553 28.60 -0.66 9.78
CA GLN A 553 29.59 -0.31 8.76
C GLN A 553 29.15 -0.84 7.39
N TYR A 554 29.24 -0.01 6.36
CA TYR A 554 28.82 -0.32 4.99
C TYR A 554 30.03 -0.37 4.06
N LEU A 555 30.20 -1.48 3.32
CA LEU A 555 31.27 -1.70 2.35
C LEU A 555 30.65 -2.15 1.01
N TYR A 556 30.51 -1.19 0.09
CA TYR A 556 29.82 -1.35 -1.20
C TYR A 556 28.38 -1.84 -1.04
N PHE A 557 28.13 -3.15 -1.26
CA PHE A 557 26.81 -3.78 -1.18
C PHE A 557 26.56 -4.49 0.15
N GLU A 558 27.59 -4.69 0.96
CA GLU A 558 27.52 -5.43 2.22
C GLU A 558 27.47 -4.49 3.43
N ALA A 559 26.67 -4.87 4.43
CA ALA A 559 26.63 -4.23 5.73
C ALA A 559 27.21 -5.17 6.80
N SER A 560 27.80 -4.61 7.86
CA SER A 560 28.22 -5.39 9.01
C SER A 560 27.02 -5.90 9.81
N ASP A 561 27.25 -6.89 10.67
CA ASP A 561 26.38 -7.06 11.83
C ASP A 561 26.28 -5.74 12.62
N ASN A 562 25.12 -5.50 13.25
CA ASN A 562 24.91 -4.31 14.06
C ASN A 562 25.64 -4.43 15.41
N ARG A 563 26.18 -3.32 15.91
CA ARG A 563 26.65 -3.18 17.29
C ARG A 563 25.65 -2.36 18.09
N ASP A 564 25.18 -2.95 19.20
CA ASP A 564 24.17 -2.39 20.09
C ASP A 564 24.77 -2.15 21.48
N HIS A 565 25.13 -0.90 21.76
CA HIS A 565 25.83 -0.52 23.00
C HIS A 565 24.91 0.35 23.87
N TYR A 566 24.66 -0.07 25.11
CA TYR A 566 23.65 0.54 25.96
C TYR A 566 24.26 1.36 27.10
N VAL A 567 23.77 2.58 27.30
CA VAL A 567 24.17 3.48 28.38
C VAL A 567 22.96 3.83 29.22
N LEU A 568 23.01 3.57 30.53
CA LEU A 568 22.00 4.08 31.45
C LEU A 568 22.39 5.47 31.94
N ILE A 569 21.59 6.48 31.59
CA ILE A 569 21.71 7.83 32.12
C ILE A 569 20.78 7.93 33.36
N PRO A 570 21.31 7.99 34.59
CA PRO A 570 20.47 8.05 35.78
C PRO A 570 19.88 9.46 36.00
N ASN A 571 18.80 9.54 36.78
CA ASN A 571 18.27 10.81 37.29
C ASN A 571 19.34 11.59 38.05
N ALA A 572 19.29 12.93 38.04
CA ALA A 572 20.18 13.73 38.87
C ALA A 572 19.86 13.55 40.37
N PRO A 573 20.88 13.45 41.25
CA PRO A 573 20.64 13.40 42.70
C PRO A 573 20.15 14.77 43.20
N THR A 574 19.57 14.84 44.39
CA THR A 574 19.40 16.13 45.08
C THR A 574 20.70 16.49 45.80
N LEU A 575 21.02 17.78 45.91
CA LEU A 575 22.21 18.28 46.62
C LEU A 575 21.82 19.36 47.62
N ASN A 576 22.02 19.07 48.90
CA ASN A 576 22.15 20.05 49.97
C ASN A 576 23.63 20.15 50.37
N ALA A 577 24.09 21.36 50.66
CA ALA A 577 25.43 21.61 51.18
C ALA A 577 25.34 22.47 52.44
N THR A 578 25.94 22.02 53.53
CA THR A 578 26.00 22.75 54.81
C THR A 578 27.44 22.82 55.31
N VAL A 579 27.83 23.96 55.88
CA VAL A 579 29.15 24.09 56.51
C VAL A 579 29.14 23.36 57.85
N ALA A 580 30.05 22.41 58.01
CA ALA A 580 30.41 21.78 59.27
C ALA A 580 31.72 22.40 59.80
N ASP A 581 32.07 22.10 61.04
CA ASP A 581 33.26 22.66 61.68
C ASP A 581 34.57 22.31 60.94
N ASN A 582 35.58 23.16 61.15
CA ASN A 582 36.93 23.00 60.59
C ASN A 582 36.99 22.94 59.04
N ARG A 583 36.22 23.79 58.35
CA ARG A 583 36.23 23.97 56.88
C ARG A 583 35.76 22.75 56.06
N ARG A 584 35.05 21.82 56.70
CA ARG A 584 34.36 20.73 55.99
C ARG A 584 32.98 21.22 55.55
N ILE A 585 32.63 20.99 54.29
CA ILE A 585 31.27 21.13 53.78
C ILE A 585 30.67 19.73 53.78
N ALA A 586 29.65 19.51 54.58
CA ALA A 586 28.83 18.31 54.49
C ALA A 586 27.89 18.45 53.28
N ALA A 587 28.12 17.63 52.26
CA ALA A 587 27.24 17.49 51.11
C ALA A 587 26.37 16.25 51.33
N SER A 588 25.06 16.38 51.16
CA SER A 588 24.11 15.28 51.34
C SER A 588 22.88 15.44 50.46
N GLY A 589 22.11 14.38 50.30
CA GLY A 589 20.88 14.43 49.52
C GLY A 589 20.25 13.06 49.32
N GLN A 590 19.45 12.98 48.27
CA GLN A 590 18.80 11.76 47.79
C GLN A 590 19.36 11.39 46.41
N GLY A 591 19.32 10.11 46.06
CA GLY A 591 19.72 9.55 44.77
C GLY A 591 19.11 8.18 44.56
N THR A 592 19.55 7.46 43.52
CA THR A 592 19.10 6.08 43.28
C THR A 592 19.89 5.12 44.15
N PRO A 593 19.26 4.24 44.97
CA PRO A 593 19.97 3.28 45.81
C PRO A 593 21.05 2.47 45.07
N GLY A 594 22.21 2.30 45.71
CA GLY A 594 23.37 1.58 45.14
C GLY A 594 24.21 2.37 44.13
N TYR A 595 23.72 3.48 43.58
CA TYR A 595 24.47 4.30 42.62
C TYR A 595 25.54 5.15 43.30
N ARG A 596 26.49 5.67 42.51
CA ARG A 596 27.64 6.44 43.01
C ARG A 596 27.44 7.92 42.75
N VAL A 597 27.27 8.71 43.80
CA VAL A 597 27.27 10.17 43.72
C VAL A 597 28.72 10.69 43.69
N LEU A 598 28.96 11.66 42.82
CA LEU A 598 30.19 12.44 42.73
C LEU A 598 29.85 13.91 42.95
N VAL A 599 30.29 14.47 44.08
CA VAL A 599 30.21 15.91 44.38
C VAL A 599 31.51 16.57 43.94
N ARG A 600 31.43 17.68 43.21
CA ARG A 600 32.58 18.46 42.74
C ARG A 600 32.35 19.96 42.92
N GLU A 601 33.43 20.70 43.15
CA GLU A 601 33.42 22.16 43.10
C GLU A 601 33.23 22.67 41.66
N VAL A 602 32.47 23.77 41.48
CA VAL A 602 32.25 24.38 40.17
C VAL A 602 33.53 25.05 39.69
N GLY A 603 34.20 24.43 38.71
CA GLY A 603 35.50 24.87 38.17
C GLY A 603 36.72 24.32 38.94
N GLY A 604 36.51 23.56 40.01
CA GLY A 604 37.57 22.94 40.80
C GLY A 604 37.72 21.44 40.56
N SER A 605 38.87 20.88 40.98
CA SER A 605 39.11 19.43 41.06
C SER A 605 38.75 18.85 42.45
N ALA A 606 38.48 19.69 43.44
CA ALA A 606 38.05 19.27 44.77
C ALA A 606 36.64 18.66 44.75
N GLY A 607 36.42 17.63 45.56
CA GLY A 607 35.18 16.88 45.59
C GLY A 607 35.17 15.72 46.57
N CYS A 608 34.05 15.01 46.64
CA CYS A 608 33.91 13.76 47.39
C CYS A 608 32.95 12.81 46.66
N THR A 609 33.01 11.52 46.99
CA THR A 609 32.11 10.50 46.44
C THR A 609 31.39 9.75 47.56
N ALA A 610 30.19 9.25 47.25
CA ALA A 610 29.37 8.44 48.16
C ALA A 610 28.59 7.40 47.36
N THR A 611 28.38 6.22 47.93
CA THR A 611 27.35 5.29 47.44
C THR A 611 26.02 5.63 48.10
N VAL A 612 24.94 5.63 47.33
CA VAL A 612 23.59 5.89 47.85
C VAL A 612 23.10 4.67 48.64
N ALA A 613 22.60 4.89 49.86
CA ALA A 613 22.06 3.84 50.72
C ALA A 613 20.74 3.27 50.17
N SER A 614 20.31 2.12 50.72
CA SER A 614 19.00 1.51 50.41
C SER A 614 17.80 2.42 50.72
N SER A 615 17.98 3.42 51.59
CA SER A 615 16.99 4.46 51.90
C SER A 615 16.94 5.62 50.90
N GLY A 616 17.73 5.58 49.82
CA GLY A 616 17.88 6.69 48.87
C GLY A 616 18.80 7.81 49.35
N ALA A 617 19.18 7.85 50.63
CA ALA A 617 20.03 8.88 51.21
C ALA A 617 21.53 8.68 50.89
N TRP A 618 22.25 9.78 50.73
CA TRP A 618 23.72 9.79 50.62
C TRP A 618 24.33 11.01 51.34
N SER A 619 25.61 10.90 51.73
CA SER A 619 26.38 12.04 52.25
C SER A 619 27.90 11.83 52.09
N CYS A 620 28.65 12.90 51.83
CA CYS A 620 30.11 12.94 51.94
C CYS A 620 30.60 14.35 52.33
N SER A 621 31.85 14.48 52.76
CA SER A 621 32.44 15.78 53.14
C SER A 621 33.47 16.28 52.13
N VAL A 622 33.28 17.48 51.60
CA VAL A 622 34.30 18.21 50.82
C VAL A 622 35.08 19.11 51.79
N THR A 623 36.40 19.21 51.65
CA THR A 623 37.19 20.22 52.40
C THR A 623 37.58 21.33 51.43
N ALA A 624 37.31 22.58 51.79
CA ALA A 624 37.49 23.73 50.90
C ALA A 624 38.19 24.92 51.59
N ALA A 625 38.63 25.90 50.80
CA ALA A 625 39.22 27.13 51.30
C ALA A 625 38.15 28.04 51.95
N PRO A 626 38.52 28.93 52.90
CA PRO A 626 37.62 29.98 53.38
C PRO A 626 37.19 30.92 52.24
N GLY A 627 35.91 31.22 52.15
CA GLY A 627 35.32 31.99 51.05
C GLY A 627 33.98 31.42 50.59
N GLN A 628 33.47 31.93 49.47
CA GLN A 628 32.28 31.37 48.81
C GLN A 628 32.68 30.17 47.94
N VAL A 629 32.10 29.02 48.22
CA VAL A 629 32.34 27.74 47.53
C VAL A 629 31.04 27.29 46.89
N SER A 630 31.09 26.81 45.65
CA SER A 630 29.91 26.33 44.93
C SER A 630 30.10 24.86 44.56
N LEU A 631 29.26 23.99 45.10
CA LEU A 631 29.30 22.55 44.83
C LEU A 631 28.19 22.15 43.86
N ARG A 632 28.45 21.14 43.02
CA ARG A 632 27.44 20.44 42.21
C ARG A 632 27.66 18.94 42.32
N ALA A 633 26.59 18.17 42.22
CA ALA A 633 26.65 16.71 42.22
C ALA A 633 26.25 16.15 40.85
N GLN A 634 26.67 14.93 40.56
CA GLN A 634 26.08 14.03 39.57
C GLN A 634 26.06 12.63 40.18
N GLN A 635 25.20 11.73 39.73
CA GLN A 635 25.33 10.30 40.06
C GLN A 635 25.66 9.47 38.82
N GLN A 636 26.45 8.42 39.02
CA GLN A 636 26.70 7.38 38.02
C GLN A 636 25.86 6.16 38.38
N SER A 637 25.25 5.50 37.39
CA SER A 637 24.72 4.15 37.63
C SER A 637 25.86 3.20 38.04
N GLN A 638 25.54 2.07 38.66
CA GLN A 638 26.53 1.04 39.00
C GLN A 638 25.96 -0.33 38.66
N GLY A 639 26.65 -1.09 37.80
CA GLY A 639 26.28 -2.45 37.41
C GLY A 639 25.11 -2.53 36.45
N PHE A 640 24.86 -1.51 35.62
CA PHE A 640 23.84 -1.59 34.57
C PHE A 640 24.17 -2.70 33.56
N MET A 641 23.18 -3.58 33.32
CA MET A 641 23.21 -4.62 32.30
C MET A 641 21.92 -4.50 31.47
N ALA A 642 22.06 -4.25 30.18
CA ALA A 642 20.93 -4.17 29.26
C ALA A 642 20.38 -5.56 28.94
N THR A 643 19.04 -5.66 28.82
CA THR A 643 18.33 -6.89 28.46
C THR A 643 17.49 -6.69 27.19
N PRO A 644 18.12 -6.41 26.02
CA PRO A 644 17.39 -6.27 24.77
C PRO A 644 16.78 -7.60 24.31
N PRO A 645 15.75 -7.56 23.44
CA PRO A 645 15.17 -8.75 22.82
C PRO A 645 16.21 -9.60 22.07
N MET A 646 15.94 -10.90 21.94
CA MET A 646 16.82 -11.83 21.23
C MET A 646 16.93 -11.50 19.73
N GLY A 647 18.17 -11.41 19.22
CA GLY A 647 18.46 -11.20 17.79
C GLY A 647 19.27 -9.93 17.48
N PHE A 648 19.55 -9.10 18.48
CA PHE A 648 20.49 -7.98 18.39
C PHE A 648 21.94 -8.47 18.58
N GLY A 649 22.92 -7.64 18.23
CA GLY A 649 24.31 -8.07 18.05
C GLY A 649 25.12 -8.31 19.34
N SER A 650 26.41 -7.97 19.31
CA SER A 650 27.24 -8.01 20.53
C SER A 650 26.82 -6.91 21.50
N VAL A 651 26.02 -7.27 22.51
CA VAL A 651 25.52 -6.34 23.53
C VAL A 651 26.62 -5.97 24.51
N GLU A 652 26.93 -4.67 24.59
CA GLU A 652 27.77 -4.10 25.65
C GLU A 652 26.94 -3.09 26.47
N SER A 653 27.23 -2.97 27.77
CA SER A 653 26.47 -2.12 28.71
C SER A 653 27.41 -1.25 29.55
N PHE A 654 27.05 0.02 29.71
CA PHE A 654 27.91 1.04 30.32
C PHE A 654 27.17 1.88 31.37
N ASP A 655 27.88 2.17 32.46
CA ASP A 655 27.38 2.98 33.56
C ASP A 655 27.54 4.49 33.28
N GLY A 656 26.47 5.14 32.83
CA GLY A 656 26.43 6.56 32.50
C GLY A 656 26.26 7.49 33.70
N TYR A 657 26.42 8.79 33.47
CA TYR A 657 26.28 9.84 34.48
C TYR A 657 25.05 10.71 34.25
N SER A 658 24.37 11.09 35.33
CA SER A 658 23.31 12.08 35.32
C SER A 658 23.81 13.45 34.84
N ALA A 659 22.88 14.31 34.45
CA ALA A 659 23.14 15.75 34.45
C ALA A 659 23.66 16.23 35.81
N PHE A 660 24.41 17.33 35.83
CA PHE A 660 24.80 18.00 37.07
C PHE A 660 23.59 18.62 37.77
N THR A 661 23.59 18.62 39.10
CA THR A 661 22.64 19.40 39.89
C THR A 661 22.82 20.90 39.65
N ALA A 662 21.77 21.68 39.97
CA ALA A 662 21.94 23.09 40.27
C ALA A 662 23.05 23.28 41.33
N PRO A 663 23.89 24.34 41.23
CA PRO A 663 24.97 24.53 42.18
C PRO A 663 24.47 24.97 43.57
N ALA A 664 24.90 24.27 44.62
CA ALA A 664 24.69 24.65 46.01
C ALA A 664 25.87 25.52 46.48
N ALA A 665 25.62 26.81 46.72
CA ALA A 665 26.61 27.75 47.21
C ALA A 665 26.61 27.83 48.75
N VAL A 666 27.80 27.76 49.35
CA VAL A 666 28.04 27.91 50.79
C VAL A 666 29.19 28.88 51.06
N VAL A 667 29.18 29.55 52.21
CA VAL A 667 30.28 30.44 52.63
C VAL A 667 31.04 29.79 53.77
N VAL A 668 32.24 29.29 53.48
CA VAL A 668 33.13 28.68 54.47
C VAL A 668 33.79 29.79 55.29
N PRO A 669 33.53 29.89 56.61
CA PRO A 669 34.05 30.98 57.42
C PRO A 669 35.56 30.86 57.66
N PRO A 670 36.28 31.97 57.89
CA PRO A 670 37.61 31.93 58.45
C PRO A 670 37.57 31.29 59.85
N ARG A 671 38.61 30.51 60.21
CA ARG A 671 38.69 29.87 61.53
C ARG A 671 38.72 30.98 62.62
N PRO A 672 37.84 30.94 63.64
CA PRO A 672 37.94 31.83 64.78
C PRO A 672 39.23 31.57 65.56
N ALA A 673 39.89 32.63 66.04
CA ALA A 673 41.06 32.49 66.90
C ALA A 673 40.61 32.10 68.30
N THR A 674 40.87 30.84 68.70
CA THR A 674 40.54 30.32 70.02
C THR A 674 41.50 30.86 71.08
N THR A 675 41.00 31.69 71.98
CA THR A 675 41.65 31.95 73.27
C THR A 675 41.64 30.65 74.10
N PRO A 676 42.72 30.26 74.80
CA PRO A 676 42.74 29.03 75.58
C PRO A 676 41.72 29.06 76.72
N GLU A 677 40.98 27.95 76.86
CA GLU A 677 40.12 27.67 78.01
C GLU A 677 40.93 26.87 79.05
N PRO A 678 40.81 27.13 80.37
CA PRO A 678 41.67 26.50 81.36
C PRO A 678 41.41 24.99 81.46
N LEU A 679 42.48 24.19 81.44
CA LEU A 679 42.39 22.73 81.50
C LEU A 679 41.84 22.26 82.86
N THR A 680 40.56 21.91 82.90
CA THR A 680 39.94 21.16 84.00
C THR A 680 40.16 19.67 83.81
N TRP A 681 40.83 19.04 84.76
CA TRP A 681 41.12 17.60 84.78
C TRP A 681 40.99 17.07 86.21
N THR A 682 40.87 15.75 86.35
CA THR A 682 40.79 15.07 87.66
C THR A 682 41.87 14.02 87.77
N LEU A 683 42.61 14.04 88.88
CA LEU A 683 43.52 12.97 89.25
C LEU A 683 42.73 11.85 89.94
N ASN A 684 42.72 10.68 89.33
CA ASN A 684 42.10 9.45 89.81
C ASN A 684 43.19 8.53 90.42
N GLY A 685 42.75 7.40 91.00
CA GLY A 685 43.62 6.42 91.64
C GLY A 685 43.61 6.49 93.17
N TYR A 686 43.34 7.67 93.75
CA TYR A 686 42.98 7.78 95.16
C TYR A 686 41.45 7.71 95.35
N ASN A 687 40.99 6.77 96.18
CA ASN A 687 39.58 6.49 96.43
C ASN A 687 39.04 7.13 97.73
N GLY A 688 39.87 7.86 98.47
CA GLY A 688 39.51 8.42 99.78
C GLY A 688 39.70 7.48 100.97
N GLU A 689 40.19 6.26 100.76
CA GLU A 689 40.51 5.33 101.85
C GLU A 689 41.86 5.68 102.51
N PRO A 690 42.04 5.31 103.78
CA PRO A 690 43.33 5.01 104.40
C PRO A 690 44.46 4.46 103.49
N LEU A 691 45.61 5.13 103.46
CA LEU A 691 46.86 4.69 102.79
C LEU A 691 47.92 4.17 103.78
N THR A 692 48.62 3.06 103.52
CA THR A 692 49.77 2.68 104.38
C THR A 692 51.06 3.41 103.98
N PRO A 693 51.96 3.72 104.93
CA PRO A 693 53.36 4.03 104.61
C PRO A 693 53.98 2.83 103.88
N GLY A 694 54.46 3.05 102.65
CA GLY A 694 54.91 1.98 101.75
C GLY A 694 53.86 1.46 100.77
N GLN A 695 52.60 1.90 100.84
CA GLN A 695 51.58 1.57 99.83
C GLN A 695 51.98 2.12 98.46
N VAL A 696 51.74 1.33 97.41
CA VAL A 696 51.78 1.82 96.04
C VAL A 696 50.38 2.31 95.66
N LEU A 697 50.32 3.51 95.08
CA LEU A 697 49.12 4.17 94.62
C LEU A 697 49.24 4.35 93.10
N ASP A 698 48.46 3.58 92.35
CA ASP A 698 48.39 3.70 90.89
C ASP A 698 47.51 4.88 90.51
N LEU A 699 48.14 6.04 90.37
CA LEU A 699 47.47 7.27 89.95
C LEU A 699 47.21 7.25 88.46
N SER A 700 46.05 7.76 88.05
CA SER A 700 45.73 7.96 86.64
C SER A 700 45.00 9.27 86.39
N ALA A 701 45.04 9.76 85.16
CA ALA A 701 44.17 10.83 84.69
C ALA A 701 43.88 10.60 83.21
N GLU A 702 42.65 10.87 82.79
CA GLU A 702 42.17 10.70 81.42
C GLU A 702 41.59 12.02 80.91
N GLY A 703 41.65 12.23 79.59
CA GLY A 703 41.22 13.49 78.96
C GLY A 703 42.22 14.64 79.11
N LEU A 704 43.46 14.36 79.53
CA LEU A 704 44.57 15.30 79.37
C LEU A 704 44.92 15.44 77.88
N PRO A 705 45.47 16.59 77.42
CA PRO A 705 46.05 16.66 76.08
C PRO A 705 47.22 15.66 75.94
N PRO A 706 47.39 14.96 74.82
CA PRO A 706 48.54 14.10 74.58
C PRO A 706 49.89 14.80 74.84
N GLN A 707 50.86 14.04 75.37
CA GLN A 707 52.19 14.51 75.78
C GLN A 707 52.19 15.59 76.88
N THR A 708 51.09 15.74 77.62
CA THR A 708 51.05 16.52 78.88
C THR A 708 51.95 15.87 79.93
N VAL A 709 52.92 16.60 80.46
CA VAL A 709 53.74 16.16 81.61
C VAL A 709 52.90 16.31 82.87
N VAL A 710 52.85 15.29 83.74
CA VAL A 710 52.21 15.37 85.05
C VAL A 710 53.21 15.01 86.14
N ASP A 711 53.54 16.01 86.97
CA ASP A 711 54.37 15.85 88.17
C ASP A 711 53.49 15.67 89.41
N VAL A 712 53.86 14.73 90.30
CA VAL A 712 53.12 14.43 91.53
C VAL A 712 54.02 14.49 92.77
N GLU A 713 53.53 15.16 93.81
CA GLU A 713 54.17 15.24 95.13
C GLU A 713 53.15 15.05 96.26
N ILE A 714 53.63 14.76 97.47
CA ILE A 714 52.84 14.78 98.70
C ILE A 714 53.32 15.90 99.63
N GLN A 715 52.39 16.72 100.09
CA GLN A 715 52.66 17.90 100.90
C GLN A 715 52.23 17.68 102.36
N SER A 716 53.23 17.77 103.22
CA SER A 716 53.12 18.07 104.66
C SER A 716 54.43 18.75 105.11
N THR A 717 55.55 18.13 104.75
CA THR A 717 56.65 18.80 104.02
C THR A 717 56.60 18.33 102.56
N PRO A 718 56.91 19.16 101.54
CA PRO A 718 56.86 18.73 100.15
C PRO A 718 57.86 17.61 99.83
N GLN A 719 57.36 16.46 99.37
CA GLN A 719 58.16 15.35 98.86
C GLN A 719 57.63 14.91 97.48
N PHE A 720 58.48 15.03 96.46
CA PHE A 720 58.17 14.58 95.10
C PHE A 720 58.09 13.05 95.02
N LEU A 721 57.02 12.53 94.41
CA LEU A 721 56.72 11.10 94.34
C LEU A 721 56.97 10.50 92.95
N GLY A 722 56.76 11.27 91.88
CA GLY A 722 56.97 10.80 90.51
C GLY A 722 56.50 11.79 89.43
N SER A 723 56.83 11.47 88.19
CA SER A 723 56.40 12.22 87.00
C SER A 723 56.14 11.25 85.85
N THR A 724 55.18 11.58 84.98
CA THR A 724 54.82 10.81 83.79
C THR A 724 54.37 11.74 82.66
N THR A 725 54.19 11.21 81.46
CA THR A 725 53.58 11.94 80.34
C THR A 725 52.32 11.23 79.87
N ALA A 726 51.25 11.99 79.66
CA ALA A 726 50.04 11.48 79.01
C ALA A 726 50.35 10.95 77.60
N ASP A 727 49.76 9.82 77.27
CA ASP A 727 49.94 9.11 76.01
C ASP A 727 49.16 9.76 74.84
N ASP A 728 49.19 9.12 73.67
CA ASP A 728 48.48 9.61 72.47
C ASP A 728 46.95 9.56 72.60
N LEU A 729 46.40 8.93 73.65
CA LEU A 729 44.96 8.91 73.98
C LEU A 729 44.60 9.96 75.05
N GLY A 730 45.58 10.66 75.61
CA GLY A 730 45.36 11.61 76.70
C GLY A 730 45.16 10.94 78.07
N ALA A 731 45.55 9.67 78.19
CA ALA A 731 45.58 8.93 79.44
C ALA A 731 47.00 8.98 80.02
N MET A 732 47.11 9.06 81.34
CA MET A 732 48.37 8.88 82.05
C MET A 732 48.18 7.90 83.20
N ALA A 733 49.24 7.12 83.48
CA ALA A 733 49.33 6.23 84.62
C ALA A 733 50.69 6.42 85.30
N LEU A 734 50.70 6.42 86.63
CA LEU A 734 51.89 6.60 87.45
C LEU A 734 51.73 5.91 88.80
N SER A 735 52.41 4.77 88.96
CA SER A 735 52.55 4.09 90.26
C SER A 735 53.50 4.88 91.17
N VAL A 736 52.97 5.53 92.21
CA VAL A 736 53.78 6.21 93.24
C VAL A 736 53.79 5.41 94.54
N THR A 737 54.92 5.37 95.25
CA THR A 737 54.99 4.75 96.59
C THR A 737 54.89 5.83 97.67
N ILE A 738 53.97 5.67 98.62
CA ILE A 738 53.87 6.53 99.80
C ILE A 738 55.13 6.35 100.66
N PRO A 739 55.88 7.42 101.02
CA PRO A 739 57.15 7.28 101.75
C PRO A 739 57.01 6.54 103.09
N LEU A 740 57.95 5.65 103.38
CA LEU A 740 57.97 4.81 104.59
C LEU A 740 58.23 5.60 105.89
N ASP A 741 58.74 6.82 105.78
CA ASP A 741 58.99 7.78 106.86
C ASP A 741 57.89 8.86 106.98
N LEU A 742 56.85 8.79 106.15
CA LEU A 742 55.70 9.70 106.23
C LEU A 742 54.92 9.46 107.54
N THR A 743 54.73 10.51 108.33
CA THR A 743 54.10 10.43 109.65
C THR A 743 52.58 10.20 109.55
N PRO A 744 52.00 9.09 110.07
CA PRO A 744 50.58 8.82 109.90
C PRO A 744 49.66 9.96 110.38
N GLY A 745 48.73 10.38 109.51
CA GLY A 745 47.82 11.50 109.70
C GLY A 745 47.33 12.06 108.36
N ASP A 746 46.90 13.32 108.38
CA ASP A 746 46.42 14.05 107.19
C ASP A 746 47.59 14.59 106.35
N HIS A 747 47.55 14.34 105.04
CA HIS A 747 48.45 14.95 104.06
C HIS A 747 47.65 15.50 102.86
N THR A 748 48.33 16.19 101.94
CA THR A 748 47.71 16.59 100.65
C THR A 748 48.58 16.12 99.50
N LEU A 749 48.02 15.27 98.63
CA LEU A 749 48.64 14.91 97.36
C LEU A 749 48.40 16.05 96.36
N VAL A 750 49.45 16.52 95.68
CA VAL A 750 49.39 17.61 94.71
C VAL A 750 49.94 17.12 93.38
N ALA A 751 49.21 17.37 92.30
CA ALA A 751 49.62 17.00 90.95
C ALA A 751 49.48 18.18 89.98
N THR A 752 50.49 18.36 89.13
CA THR A 752 50.59 19.49 88.20
C THR A 752 50.72 18.99 86.78
N ALA A 753 49.69 19.23 85.95
CA ALA A 753 49.66 18.85 84.54
C ALA A 753 50.06 20.04 83.65
N THR A 754 51.08 19.84 82.81
CA THR A 754 51.65 20.86 81.90
C THR A 754 51.58 20.39 80.45
N PRO A 755 50.53 20.79 79.69
CA PRO A 755 50.40 20.44 78.27
C PRO A 755 51.43 21.16 77.39
N PRO A 756 51.80 20.60 76.22
CA PRO A 756 52.76 21.22 75.31
C PRO A 756 52.30 22.60 74.78
N GLY A 757 52.83 23.67 75.38
CA GLY A 757 52.60 25.05 74.92
C GLY A 757 51.45 25.80 75.63
N SER A 758 50.92 25.30 76.75
CA SER A 758 49.96 26.01 77.61
C SER A 758 50.52 26.23 79.02
N GLU A 759 49.80 27.02 79.84
CA GLU A 759 50.12 27.15 81.27
C GLU A 759 49.76 25.85 82.04
N PRO A 760 50.46 25.54 83.15
CA PRO A 760 50.21 24.36 83.96
C PRO A 760 48.90 24.47 84.76
N SER A 761 48.20 23.34 84.91
CA SER A 761 46.97 23.20 85.71
C SER A 761 47.22 22.27 86.89
N VAL A 762 46.76 22.66 88.09
CA VAL A 762 47.09 21.99 89.36
C VAL A 762 45.84 21.40 90.00
N VAL A 763 45.93 20.16 90.47
CA VAL A 763 44.93 19.45 91.28
C VAL A 763 45.54 19.14 92.65
N SER A 764 44.73 19.19 93.71
CA SER A 764 45.17 18.88 95.08
C SER A 764 44.08 18.10 95.82
N ILE A 765 44.47 17.01 96.47
CA ILE A 765 43.57 16.03 97.09
C ILE A 765 44.04 15.75 98.52
N PRO A 766 43.19 15.91 99.57
CA PRO A 766 43.53 15.50 100.93
C PRO A 766 43.55 13.97 101.03
N VAL A 767 44.53 13.41 101.74
CA VAL A 767 44.71 11.95 101.91
C VAL A 767 44.97 11.59 103.38
N GLU A 768 44.37 10.51 103.87
CA GLU A 768 44.57 9.97 105.23
C GLU A 768 45.34 8.63 105.18
N VAL A 769 46.12 8.30 106.21
CA VAL A 769 47.15 7.23 106.18
C VAL A 769 46.87 6.10 107.21
N VAL A 770 46.21 4.99 106.81
CA VAL A 770 45.88 3.75 107.59
C VAL A 770 45.77 2.50 106.65
N SER A 771 45.23 1.31 107.03
CA SER A 771 45.66 0.00 106.40
C SER A 771 44.66 -1.06 105.78
N GLU A 772 44.64 -1.16 104.43
CA GLU A 772 44.65 -2.33 103.45
C GLU A 772 43.57 -3.49 103.34
N ALA A 773 43.14 -3.83 102.08
CA ALA A 773 42.95 -5.18 101.39
C ALA A 773 41.59 -5.53 100.61
N PRO A 774 41.54 -6.41 99.53
CA PRO A 774 40.55 -6.34 98.39
C PRO A 774 39.95 -7.64 97.65
N ASP A 775 39.07 -7.47 96.60
CA ASP A 775 39.06 -8.11 95.20
C ASP A 775 37.94 -9.10 94.54
N SER A 776 37.73 -8.97 93.17
CA SER A 776 37.39 -9.83 91.93
C SER A 776 36.11 -10.69 91.44
N ALA A 777 35.57 -10.37 90.19
CA ALA A 777 35.36 -11.12 88.85
C ALA A 777 34.17 -12.17 88.40
N PRO A 778 34.00 -12.73 87.11
CA PRO A 778 32.70 -12.81 86.28
C PRO A 778 32.30 -14.01 85.24
N GLU A 779 31.23 -13.89 84.35
CA GLU A 779 30.77 -14.57 83.01
C GLU A 779 30.14 -16.05 82.82
N PRO A 780 29.64 -16.65 81.64
CA PRO A 780 28.88 -16.31 80.33
C PRO A 780 27.83 -17.37 79.63
N GLU A 781 27.26 -17.13 78.39
CA GLU A 781 26.61 -18.00 77.25
C GLU A 781 25.20 -18.78 77.31
N ALA A 782 24.44 -19.43 76.33
CA ALA A 782 24.24 -19.71 74.82
C ALA A 782 22.90 -20.59 74.50
N THR A 783 22.27 -21.08 73.35
CA THR A 783 22.05 -20.91 71.82
C THR A 783 20.92 -21.85 71.12
N GLN A 784 20.39 -21.55 69.87
CA GLN A 784 19.77 -22.40 68.71
C GLN A 784 18.34 -23.16 68.76
N GLN A 785 17.55 -23.71 67.74
CA GLN A 785 17.36 -23.77 66.21
C GLN A 785 15.99 -24.44 65.61
N ASP A 786 15.72 -24.37 64.26
CA ASP A 786 14.94 -25.18 63.18
C ASP A 786 13.37 -25.52 63.05
N GLY A 787 12.83 -25.73 61.78
CA GLY A 787 11.49 -26.38 61.41
C GLY A 787 10.82 -26.12 59.98
N ALA A 788 9.94 -26.99 59.38
CA ALA A 788 9.32 -26.86 57.99
C ALA A 788 7.97 -27.65 57.62
N ASP A 789 7.49 -27.57 56.35
CA ASP A 789 6.42 -28.32 55.55
C ASP A 789 4.99 -27.73 55.22
N GLY A 790 4.27 -28.26 54.19
CA GLY A 790 3.07 -27.65 53.50
C GLY A 790 1.93 -28.58 52.93
N LEU A 791 0.99 -28.08 52.07
CA LEU A 791 -0.30 -28.73 51.67
C LEU A 791 -0.91 -28.34 50.28
N ALA A 792 -2.01 -29.00 49.83
CA ALA A 792 -2.67 -28.85 48.50
C ALA A 792 -4.25 -28.86 48.52
N ALA A 793 -4.92 -28.56 47.39
CA ALA A 793 -6.41 -28.47 47.24
C ALA A 793 -6.96 -28.82 45.83
N SER A 794 -8.30 -28.89 45.65
CA SER A 794 -9.00 -29.37 44.42
C SER A 794 -10.34 -28.66 44.10
N GLY A 795 -10.90 -28.90 42.90
CA GLY A 795 -12.21 -28.39 42.44
C GLY A 795 -12.68 -29.07 41.13
N ALA A 796 -13.98 -29.01 40.79
CA ALA A 796 -14.56 -29.76 39.67
C ALA A 796 -15.79 -29.08 39.02
N GLY A 797 -16.10 -29.39 37.76
CA GLY A 797 -17.34 -28.93 37.10
C GLY A 797 -17.57 -29.45 35.66
N SER A 798 -18.73 -30.08 35.45
CA SER A 798 -19.45 -30.33 34.18
C SER A 798 -18.81 -31.12 33.03
N GLY A 799 -19.43 -32.25 32.67
CA GLY A 799 -19.72 -32.58 31.27
C GLY A 799 -18.65 -33.26 30.40
N ALA A 800 -17.46 -33.59 30.91
CA ALA A 800 -16.43 -34.27 30.10
C ALA A 800 -16.78 -35.74 29.81
N THR A 801 -16.79 -36.12 28.53
CA THR A 801 -16.50 -37.49 28.10
C THR A 801 -15.08 -37.87 28.53
N ASP A 802 -14.85 -39.14 28.87
CA ASP A 802 -13.55 -39.59 29.35
C ASP A 802 -12.54 -39.72 28.18
N ARG A 803 -11.81 -38.63 27.91
CA ARG A 803 -10.75 -38.59 26.88
C ARG A 803 -9.54 -39.47 27.21
N SER A 804 -9.50 -40.17 28.35
CA SER A 804 -8.51 -41.23 28.57
C SER A 804 -8.83 -42.50 27.77
N ASP A 805 -10.07 -42.68 27.30
CA ASP A 805 -10.43 -43.69 26.31
C ASP A 805 -9.94 -43.29 24.90
N PRO A 806 -9.05 -44.06 24.25
CA PRO A 806 -8.64 -43.80 22.87
C PRO A 806 -9.79 -43.89 21.85
N ALA A 807 -10.91 -44.55 22.20
CA ALA A 807 -12.09 -44.66 21.35
C ALA A 807 -13.10 -43.51 21.53
N ALA A 808 -12.86 -42.54 22.43
CA ALA A 808 -13.74 -41.38 22.57
C ALA A 808 -13.76 -40.52 21.27
N PRO A 809 -14.91 -39.88 20.94
CA PRO A 809 -15.02 -39.03 19.75
C PRO A 809 -14.17 -37.75 19.89
N SER A 810 -13.66 -37.26 18.76
CA SER A 810 -12.94 -35.98 18.66
C SER A 810 -13.86 -34.88 18.11
N ILE A 811 -13.37 -33.64 18.04
CA ILE A 811 -14.04 -32.54 17.32
C ILE A 811 -14.23 -32.80 15.81
N LEU A 812 -13.49 -33.75 15.24
CA LEU A 812 -13.60 -34.15 13.83
C LEU A 812 -14.66 -35.25 13.64
N THR A 813 -14.82 -36.14 14.62
CA THR A 813 -15.71 -37.31 14.54
C THR A 813 -17.16 -36.87 14.28
N ASP A 814 -17.71 -37.31 13.15
CA ASP A 814 -19.06 -36.96 12.66
C ASP A 814 -19.37 -35.47 12.49
N SER A 815 -18.35 -34.64 12.30
CA SER A 815 -18.54 -33.22 12.00
C SER A 815 -19.15 -32.97 10.61
N ILE A 816 -18.76 -33.72 9.56
CA ILE A 816 -19.34 -33.59 8.20
C ILE A 816 -20.56 -34.51 7.99
N PRO A 817 -21.58 -34.09 7.21
CA PRO A 817 -22.74 -34.94 6.91
C PRO A 817 -22.37 -36.08 5.96
N THR A 818 -22.92 -37.27 6.18
CA THR A 818 -22.80 -38.40 5.23
C THR A 818 -23.63 -38.17 3.97
N ILE A 819 -23.24 -38.82 2.85
CA ILE A 819 -23.98 -38.83 1.58
C ILE A 819 -25.47 -39.15 1.80
N GLN A 820 -25.78 -40.12 2.66
CA GLN A 820 -27.16 -40.55 2.92
C GLN A 820 -28.01 -39.45 3.59
N ARG A 821 -27.41 -38.60 4.44
CA ARG A 821 -28.10 -37.45 5.04
C ARG A 821 -28.39 -36.38 3.99
N VAL A 822 -27.39 -36.03 3.17
CA VAL A 822 -27.52 -35.04 2.09
C VAL A 822 -28.59 -35.45 1.06
N LEU A 823 -28.66 -36.75 0.72
CA LEU A 823 -29.67 -37.27 -0.23
C LEU A 823 -31.09 -37.40 0.36
N SER A 824 -31.25 -37.42 1.68
CA SER A 824 -32.57 -37.51 2.33
C SER A 824 -33.16 -36.14 2.70
N GLU A 825 -32.34 -35.08 2.75
CA GLU A 825 -32.77 -33.70 3.02
C GLU A 825 -32.62 -32.79 1.78
N PRO A 826 -33.50 -32.88 0.75
CA PRO A 826 -33.34 -32.14 -0.50
C PRO A 826 -33.39 -30.61 -0.36
N TRP A 827 -33.85 -30.09 0.79
CA TRP A 827 -33.81 -28.67 1.10
C TRP A 827 -32.36 -28.15 1.33
N VAL A 828 -31.47 -28.99 1.87
CA VAL A 828 -30.04 -28.67 2.11
C VAL A 828 -29.30 -28.46 0.78
N ALA A 829 -29.66 -29.21 -0.26
CA ALA A 829 -29.14 -29.03 -1.61
C ALA A 829 -29.63 -27.72 -2.27
N ALA A 830 -30.83 -27.25 -1.92
CA ALA A 830 -31.33 -25.95 -2.40
C ALA A 830 -30.70 -24.77 -1.63
N ALA A 831 -30.55 -24.90 -0.31
CA ALA A 831 -29.94 -23.88 0.55
C ALA A 831 -28.46 -23.66 0.21
N SER A 832 -27.68 -24.73 0.06
CA SER A 832 -26.26 -24.66 -0.29
C SER A 832 -25.99 -24.04 -1.67
N GLY A 833 -26.88 -24.24 -2.66
CA GLY A 833 -26.81 -23.53 -3.94
C GLY A 833 -27.00 -22.01 -3.82
N GLY A 834 -27.92 -21.56 -2.95
CA GLY A 834 -28.10 -20.14 -2.64
C GLY A 834 -26.93 -19.54 -1.89
N LEU A 835 -26.37 -20.28 -0.92
CA LEU A 835 -25.24 -19.84 -0.10
C LEU A 835 -23.94 -19.80 -0.93
N ALA A 836 -23.70 -20.74 -1.85
CA ALA A 836 -22.59 -20.68 -2.80
C ALA A 836 -22.63 -19.41 -3.69
N LEU A 837 -23.82 -18.98 -4.10
CA LEU A 837 -24.02 -17.72 -4.82
C LEU A 837 -23.78 -16.50 -3.90
N ALA A 838 -24.13 -16.59 -2.62
CA ALA A 838 -23.77 -15.58 -1.62
C ALA A 838 -22.24 -15.50 -1.38
N ILE A 839 -21.50 -16.61 -1.40
CA ILE A 839 -20.03 -16.62 -1.30
C ILE A 839 -19.41 -15.88 -2.50
N LEU A 840 -19.92 -16.13 -3.71
CA LEU A 840 -19.46 -15.43 -4.91
C LEU A 840 -19.71 -13.91 -4.83
N LEU A 841 -20.87 -13.48 -4.33
CA LEU A 841 -21.24 -12.05 -4.26
C LEU A 841 -20.65 -11.29 -3.06
N LEU A 842 -20.52 -11.94 -1.89
CA LEU A 842 -20.11 -11.28 -0.63
C LEU A 842 -18.63 -11.49 -0.28
N VAL A 843 -17.95 -12.51 -0.85
CA VAL A 843 -16.53 -12.76 -0.58
C VAL A 843 -15.67 -12.52 -1.82
N ALA A 844 -15.97 -13.18 -2.94
CA ALA A 844 -15.12 -13.11 -4.13
C ALA A 844 -15.15 -11.74 -4.84
N PHE A 845 -16.30 -11.05 -4.87
CA PHE A 845 -16.41 -9.73 -5.49
C PHE A 845 -15.71 -8.60 -4.69
N PRO A 846 -15.88 -8.48 -3.35
CA PRO A 846 -15.08 -7.53 -2.56
C PRO A 846 -13.58 -7.83 -2.60
N ALA A 847 -13.18 -9.11 -2.64
CA ALA A 847 -11.78 -9.52 -2.77
C ALA A 847 -11.11 -8.97 -4.04
N GLU A 848 -11.76 -9.04 -5.21
CA GLU A 848 -11.26 -8.44 -6.46
C GLU A 848 -11.15 -6.91 -6.38
N LEU A 849 -12.09 -6.23 -5.72
CA LEU A 849 -12.01 -4.77 -5.53
C LEU A 849 -10.80 -4.39 -4.66
N LEU A 850 -10.57 -5.10 -3.55
CA LEU A 850 -9.41 -4.93 -2.69
C LEU A 850 -8.10 -5.22 -3.45
N ASN A 851 -8.04 -6.33 -4.20
CA ASN A 851 -6.91 -6.71 -5.04
C ASN A 851 -6.54 -5.60 -6.04
N SER A 852 -7.53 -5.02 -6.72
CA SER A 852 -7.36 -3.93 -7.69
C SER A 852 -6.85 -2.61 -7.10
N THR A 853 -6.76 -2.53 -5.76
CA THR A 853 -6.38 -1.34 -4.99
C THR A 853 -5.06 -1.53 -4.25
N LEU A 854 -4.82 -2.69 -3.61
CA LEU A 854 -3.48 -3.02 -3.09
C LEU A 854 -2.44 -2.99 -4.22
N SER A 855 -2.75 -3.58 -5.37
CA SER A 855 -1.84 -3.61 -6.54
C SER A 855 -1.53 -2.25 -7.17
N ARG A 856 -2.18 -1.16 -6.73
CA ARG A 856 -1.86 0.23 -7.11
C ARG A 856 -1.20 1.04 -6.00
N ASN A 857 -1.21 0.54 -4.77
CA ASN A 857 -0.88 1.28 -3.56
C ASN A 857 0.11 0.50 -2.67
N THR A 858 0.87 -0.43 -3.26
CA THR A 858 1.91 -1.23 -2.57
C THR A 858 2.94 -0.34 -1.87
N GLY A 859 3.39 0.73 -2.53
CA GLY A 859 4.35 1.70 -1.97
C GLY A 859 3.89 2.39 -0.67
N ARG A 860 2.57 2.48 -0.41
CA ARG A 860 2.02 3.15 0.79
C ARG A 860 1.66 2.20 1.94
N LEU A 861 1.93 0.90 1.81
CA LEU A 861 1.60 -0.12 2.83
C LEU A 861 2.78 -0.54 3.72
N GLY A 862 3.87 0.24 3.70
CA GLY A 862 4.80 0.41 4.82
C GLY A 862 5.93 -0.62 4.97
N ARG A 863 7.04 -0.17 5.59
CA ARG A 863 8.25 -0.95 5.90
C ARG A 863 7.95 -2.32 6.56
N TRP A 864 6.86 -2.46 7.29
CA TRP A 864 6.46 -3.71 7.97
C TRP A 864 6.11 -4.87 7.01
N VAL A 865 5.50 -4.59 5.85
CA VAL A 865 5.14 -5.67 4.89
C VAL A 865 6.41 -6.22 4.23
N VAL A 866 7.30 -5.35 3.77
CA VAL A 866 8.61 -5.74 3.22
C VAL A 866 9.44 -6.49 4.29
N ALA A 867 9.46 -5.99 5.52
CA ALA A 867 10.15 -6.67 6.63
C ALA A 867 9.51 -8.02 7.04
N LEU A 868 8.26 -8.29 6.64
CA LEU A 868 7.62 -9.61 6.78
C LEU A 868 8.05 -10.55 5.65
N GLU A 869 8.12 -10.06 4.42
CA GLU A 869 8.61 -10.77 3.23
C GLU A 869 10.09 -11.15 3.38
N ASP A 870 10.97 -10.19 3.71
CA ASP A 870 12.40 -10.43 4.00
C ASP A 870 12.61 -11.48 5.11
N ARG A 871 11.67 -11.60 6.05
CA ARG A 871 11.74 -12.52 7.18
C ARG A 871 11.15 -13.89 6.84
N ALA A 872 10.16 -13.93 5.96
CA ALA A 872 9.63 -15.16 5.37
C ALA A 872 10.69 -15.88 4.51
N ASP A 873 11.42 -15.14 3.67
CA ASP A 873 12.44 -15.73 2.81
C ASP A 873 13.63 -16.27 3.61
N ARG A 874 14.13 -15.51 4.59
CA ARG A 874 15.17 -15.99 5.53
C ARG A 874 14.75 -17.24 6.31
N VAL A 875 13.48 -17.35 6.72
CA VAL A 875 12.95 -18.58 7.35
C VAL A 875 12.88 -19.74 6.35
N THR A 876 12.48 -19.47 5.11
CA THR A 876 12.36 -20.48 4.04
C THR A 876 13.74 -21.03 3.63
N GLU A 877 14.75 -20.17 3.50
CA GLU A 877 16.14 -20.58 3.31
C GLU A 877 16.66 -21.43 4.45
N TRP A 878 16.44 -21.00 5.70
CA TRP A 878 16.88 -21.74 6.89
C TRP A 878 16.26 -23.14 6.93
N PHE A 879 14.95 -23.26 6.63
CA PHE A 879 14.26 -24.55 6.56
C PHE A 879 14.86 -25.46 5.46
N ALA A 880 15.11 -24.89 4.27
CA ALA A 880 15.74 -25.61 3.17
C ALA A 880 17.16 -26.10 3.53
N ARG A 881 17.93 -25.28 4.25
CA ARG A 881 19.31 -25.53 4.70
C ARG A 881 19.39 -26.59 5.81
N VAL A 882 18.38 -26.67 6.69
CA VAL A 882 18.29 -27.67 7.77
C VAL A 882 17.78 -29.02 7.27
N SER A 883 16.89 -29.05 6.27
CA SER A 883 16.30 -30.29 5.78
C SER A 883 17.21 -31.06 4.81
N ARG A 884 17.56 -32.32 5.12
CA ARG A 884 18.34 -33.18 4.21
C ARG A 884 17.56 -33.65 2.97
N THR A 885 16.22 -33.63 2.99
CA THR A 885 15.37 -33.96 1.84
C THR A 885 14.07 -33.14 1.84
N ARG A 886 13.58 -32.75 0.66
CA ARG A 886 12.33 -31.97 0.51
C ARG A 886 11.09 -32.69 1.08
N ALA A 887 11.04 -34.02 0.98
CA ALA A 887 9.95 -34.81 1.55
C ALA A 887 9.92 -34.80 3.09
N LEU A 888 11.10 -34.75 3.74
CA LEU A 888 11.19 -34.61 5.20
C LEU A 888 10.81 -33.19 5.65
N ALA A 889 11.19 -32.17 4.87
CA ALA A 889 10.75 -30.79 5.10
C ALA A 889 9.22 -30.65 5.00
N ALA A 890 8.62 -31.20 3.93
CA ALA A 890 7.16 -31.24 3.74
C ALA A 890 6.45 -31.95 4.90
N ALA A 891 6.93 -33.14 5.31
CA ALA A 891 6.35 -33.89 6.42
C ALA A 891 6.46 -33.14 7.77
N LEU A 892 7.58 -32.46 8.03
CA LEU A 892 7.77 -31.67 9.24
C LEU A 892 6.87 -30.42 9.25
N LEU A 893 6.76 -29.71 8.11
CA LEU A 893 5.92 -28.53 7.98
C LEU A 893 4.42 -28.87 8.10
N VAL A 894 3.99 -29.99 7.51
CA VAL A 894 2.64 -30.55 7.72
C VAL A 894 2.42 -30.95 9.18
N GLY A 895 3.39 -31.58 9.84
CA GLY A 895 3.29 -31.97 11.26
C GLY A 895 3.20 -30.77 12.23
N VAL A 896 3.87 -29.65 11.91
CA VAL A 896 3.72 -28.39 12.66
C VAL A 896 2.35 -27.76 12.38
N THR A 897 1.87 -27.80 11.14
CA THR A 897 0.54 -27.26 10.79
C THR A 897 -0.59 -28.06 11.43
N SER A 898 -0.54 -29.40 11.41
CA SER A 898 -1.56 -30.24 12.03
C SER A 898 -1.57 -30.10 13.56
N LEU A 899 -0.42 -29.85 14.18
CA LEU A 899 -0.33 -29.48 15.60
C LEU A 899 -1.02 -28.14 15.88
N ILE A 900 -0.79 -27.12 15.04
CA ILE A 900 -1.48 -25.82 15.14
C ILE A 900 -3.00 -26.01 14.97
N PHE A 901 -3.44 -26.75 13.95
CA PHE A 901 -4.86 -27.04 13.70
C PHE A 901 -5.50 -27.89 14.80
N GLY A 902 -4.74 -28.72 15.52
CA GLY A 902 -5.21 -29.44 16.70
C GLY A 902 -5.75 -28.51 17.80
N PHE A 903 -5.17 -27.31 17.97
CA PHE A 903 -5.64 -26.31 18.94
C PHE A 903 -7.05 -25.74 18.63
N VAL A 904 -7.72 -26.14 17.56
CA VAL A 904 -9.15 -25.89 17.35
C VAL A 904 -10.01 -26.61 18.39
N ASP A 905 -9.62 -27.81 18.84
CA ASP A 905 -10.37 -28.56 19.87
C ASP A 905 -10.32 -27.82 21.23
N PRO A 906 -11.47 -27.41 21.83
CA PRO A 906 -11.50 -26.74 23.12
C PRO A 906 -10.93 -27.57 24.28
N GLN A 907 -10.79 -28.88 24.10
CA GLN A 907 -10.20 -29.82 25.04
C GLN A 907 -8.83 -30.36 24.57
N TYR A 908 -8.18 -29.70 23.58
CA TYR A 908 -6.87 -30.14 23.07
C TYR A 908 -5.80 -30.21 24.18
N GLY A 909 -5.12 -31.35 24.29
CA GLY A 909 -4.20 -31.62 25.39
C GLY A 909 -3.32 -32.86 25.18
N LEU A 910 -2.76 -33.37 26.29
CA LEU A 910 -1.89 -34.55 26.31
C LEU A 910 -2.70 -35.84 26.51
N ASP A 911 -3.70 -36.05 25.65
CA ASP A 911 -4.65 -37.16 25.68
C ASP A 911 -4.68 -37.93 24.33
N PRO A 912 -5.08 -39.22 24.33
CA PRO A 912 -5.07 -40.05 23.11
C PRO A 912 -6.03 -39.57 22.01
N VAL A 913 -7.08 -38.79 22.34
CA VAL A 913 -8.01 -38.21 21.35
C VAL A 913 -7.37 -37.03 20.63
N SER A 914 -6.71 -36.13 21.36
CA SER A 914 -5.91 -35.04 20.79
C SER A 914 -4.78 -35.58 19.91
N ALA A 915 -4.07 -36.62 20.36
CA ALA A 915 -3.04 -37.28 19.57
C ALA A 915 -3.59 -37.94 18.29
N ARG A 916 -4.77 -38.58 18.35
CA ARG A 916 -5.47 -39.12 17.17
C ARG A 916 -5.82 -38.01 16.18
N SER A 917 -6.44 -36.94 16.66
CA SER A 917 -6.90 -35.81 15.86
C SER A 917 -5.74 -35.14 15.11
N THR A 918 -4.62 -34.89 15.79
CA THR A 918 -3.41 -34.29 15.17
C THR A 918 -2.77 -35.18 14.12
N LEU A 919 -2.84 -36.52 14.30
CA LEU A 919 -2.37 -37.47 13.29
C LEU A 919 -3.34 -37.55 12.10
N SER A 920 -4.65 -37.49 12.35
CA SER A 920 -5.68 -37.44 11.29
C SER A 920 -5.58 -36.17 10.45
N LEU A 921 -5.37 -35.00 11.07
CA LEU A 921 -5.06 -33.73 10.39
C LEU A 921 -3.75 -33.82 9.60
N ALA A 922 -2.69 -34.44 10.16
CA ALA A 922 -1.44 -34.62 9.44
C ALA A 922 -1.61 -35.50 8.18
N ILE A 923 -2.44 -36.55 8.25
CA ILE A 923 -2.77 -37.42 7.11
C ILE A 923 -3.61 -36.65 6.07
N GLY A 924 -4.62 -35.90 6.51
CA GLY A 924 -5.46 -35.06 5.64
C GLY A 924 -4.65 -34.02 4.88
N LEU A 925 -3.91 -33.17 5.60
CA LEU A 925 -2.98 -32.20 5.03
C LEU A 925 -1.98 -32.83 4.07
N PHE A 926 -1.34 -33.95 4.43
CA PHE A 926 -0.38 -34.60 3.55
C PHE A 926 -1.01 -35.10 2.23
N ALA A 927 -2.26 -35.57 2.30
CA ALA A 927 -3.02 -35.98 1.12
C ALA A 927 -3.41 -34.77 0.24
N ILE A 928 -4.00 -33.73 0.81
CA ILE A 928 -4.50 -32.57 0.05
C ILE A 928 -3.39 -31.61 -0.42
N THR A 929 -2.20 -31.65 0.18
CA THR A 929 -1.05 -30.82 -0.22
C THR A 929 -0.02 -31.62 -1.02
N TYR A 930 0.78 -32.47 -0.38
CA TYR A 930 1.91 -33.17 -1.01
C TYR A 930 1.47 -34.21 -2.05
N VAL A 931 0.49 -35.05 -1.75
CA VAL A 931 0.01 -36.07 -2.70
C VAL A 931 -0.74 -35.43 -3.86
N ALA A 932 -1.57 -34.41 -3.60
CA ALA A 932 -2.21 -33.63 -4.65
C ALA A 932 -1.19 -32.97 -5.60
N ALA A 933 -0.20 -32.24 -5.05
CA ALA A 933 0.86 -31.59 -5.84
C ALA A 933 1.68 -32.61 -6.66
N TRP A 934 1.98 -33.78 -6.09
CA TRP A 934 2.66 -34.87 -6.80
C TRP A 934 1.82 -35.43 -7.96
N ILE A 935 0.52 -35.66 -7.78
CA ILE A 935 -0.40 -36.08 -8.84
C ILE A 935 -0.48 -35.00 -9.94
N THR A 936 -0.69 -33.74 -9.55
CA THR A 936 -0.74 -32.59 -10.48
C THR A 936 0.53 -32.48 -11.30
N GLY A 937 1.72 -32.53 -10.67
CA GLY A 937 3.01 -32.51 -11.37
C GLY A 937 3.22 -33.72 -12.28
N ALA A 938 2.82 -34.93 -11.86
CA ALA A 938 2.88 -36.15 -12.66
C ALA A 938 1.90 -36.21 -13.83
N ILE A 939 0.88 -35.33 -13.85
CA ILE A 939 -0.02 -35.11 -14.99
C ILE A 939 0.51 -33.96 -15.86
N ALA A 940 0.88 -32.82 -15.28
CA ALA A 940 1.36 -31.64 -16.01
C ALA A 940 2.64 -31.94 -16.83
N SER A 941 3.58 -32.67 -16.26
CA SER A 941 4.79 -33.16 -16.97
C SER A 941 4.44 -34.11 -18.13
N ARG A 942 3.47 -35.01 -17.97
CA ARG A 942 3.07 -35.97 -19.02
C ARG A 942 2.21 -35.39 -20.13
N VAL A 943 1.35 -34.42 -19.82
CA VAL A 943 0.32 -33.90 -20.74
C VAL A 943 0.75 -32.59 -21.40
N TRP A 944 1.55 -31.76 -20.70
CA TRP A 944 1.99 -30.45 -21.19
C TRP A 944 3.51 -30.25 -21.22
N ASN A 945 4.30 -31.26 -20.81
CA ASN A 945 5.77 -31.19 -20.74
C ASN A 945 6.29 -29.98 -19.92
N VAL A 946 5.55 -29.62 -18.86
CA VAL A 946 5.91 -28.56 -17.92
C VAL A 946 6.56 -29.18 -16.69
N GLU A 947 7.76 -28.73 -16.34
CA GLU A 947 8.42 -29.13 -15.10
C GLU A 947 7.90 -28.30 -13.91
N THR A 948 7.46 -29.00 -12.86
CA THR A 948 6.81 -28.43 -11.69
C THR A 948 7.64 -28.66 -10.45
N LYS A 949 7.87 -27.61 -9.66
CA LYS A 949 8.64 -27.64 -8.41
C LYS A 949 7.67 -27.51 -7.25
N ILE A 950 7.76 -28.44 -6.30
CA ILE A 950 7.02 -28.32 -5.03
C ILE A 950 7.67 -27.17 -4.23
N SER A 951 6.92 -26.09 -3.99
CA SER A 951 7.29 -25.02 -3.06
C SER A 951 6.87 -25.41 -1.64
N LEU A 952 7.63 -24.93 -0.65
CA LEU A 952 7.23 -24.96 0.75
C LEU A 952 6.99 -23.51 1.14
N GLU A 953 5.87 -23.22 1.80
CA GLU A 953 5.43 -21.85 2.08
C GLU A 953 5.24 -21.68 3.60
N PRO A 954 6.33 -21.49 4.38
CA PRO A 954 6.26 -21.39 5.84
C PRO A 954 5.36 -20.25 6.35
N VAL A 955 5.11 -19.23 5.52
CA VAL A 955 4.16 -18.14 5.81
C VAL A 955 2.74 -18.67 6.05
N ALA A 956 2.37 -19.81 5.46
CA ALA A 956 1.11 -20.48 5.73
C ALA A 956 0.92 -20.83 7.22
N LEU A 957 1.99 -20.98 8.01
CA LEU A 957 1.90 -21.17 9.46
C LEU A 957 1.34 -19.94 10.18
N LEU A 958 1.61 -18.72 9.70
CA LEU A 958 1.05 -17.49 10.28
C LEU A 958 -0.46 -17.42 9.99
N PHE A 959 -0.86 -17.71 8.76
CA PHE A 959 -2.29 -17.82 8.40
C PHE A 959 -3.00 -18.95 9.15
N ALA A 960 -2.32 -20.07 9.40
CA ALA A 960 -2.84 -21.17 10.21
C ALA A 960 -3.09 -20.73 11.66
N ILE A 961 -2.12 -20.05 12.29
CA ILE A 961 -2.27 -19.51 13.65
C ILE A 961 -3.44 -18.51 13.72
N VAL A 962 -3.52 -17.57 12.77
CA VAL A 962 -4.62 -16.60 12.70
C VAL A 962 -5.97 -17.30 12.46
N GLY A 963 -6.04 -18.29 11.58
CA GLY A 963 -7.25 -19.07 11.30
C GLY A 963 -7.75 -19.82 12.54
N VAL A 964 -6.84 -20.41 13.33
CA VAL A 964 -7.18 -21.05 14.61
C VAL A 964 -7.66 -20.02 15.65
N ILE A 965 -6.99 -18.88 15.78
CA ILE A 965 -7.42 -17.80 16.69
C ILE A 965 -8.82 -17.29 16.31
N VAL A 966 -9.07 -17.03 15.03
CA VAL A 966 -10.39 -16.59 14.54
C VAL A 966 -11.45 -17.67 14.73
N ALA A 967 -11.13 -18.95 14.46
CA ALA A 967 -12.05 -20.05 14.74
C ALA A 967 -12.43 -20.13 16.22
N ARG A 968 -11.47 -19.93 17.14
CA ARG A 968 -11.75 -19.88 18.58
C ARG A 968 -12.60 -18.68 18.99
N LEU A 969 -12.32 -17.49 18.46
CA LEU A 969 -13.07 -16.26 18.76
C LEU A 969 -14.52 -16.27 18.22
N LEU A 970 -14.79 -17.10 17.21
CA LEU A 970 -16.12 -17.29 16.61
C LEU A 970 -16.82 -18.59 17.07
N GLU A 971 -16.26 -19.30 18.05
CA GLU A 971 -16.70 -20.63 18.52
C GLU A 971 -16.91 -21.65 17.37
N PHE A 972 -16.18 -21.49 16.27
CA PHE A 972 -16.38 -22.21 15.02
C PHE A 972 -15.71 -23.58 15.05
N SER A 973 -16.54 -24.62 15.11
CA SER A 973 -16.16 -26.03 15.28
C SER A 973 -16.79 -26.89 14.18
N PRO A 974 -16.00 -27.63 13.37
CA PRO A 974 -14.54 -27.61 13.24
C PRO A 974 -14.04 -26.34 12.54
N GLY A 975 -12.80 -25.94 12.84
CA GLY A 975 -12.23 -24.64 12.52
C GLY A 975 -12.10 -24.28 11.03
N PHE A 976 -12.02 -22.98 10.71
CA PHE A 976 -11.70 -22.49 9.37
C PHE A 976 -10.18 -22.59 9.16
N LEU A 977 -9.75 -23.77 8.70
CA LEU A 977 -8.33 -24.12 8.55
C LEU A 977 -7.71 -23.47 7.31
N ILE A 978 -7.33 -22.19 7.45
CA ILE A 978 -6.73 -21.38 6.37
C ILE A 978 -5.20 -21.54 6.38
N GLY A 979 -4.68 -22.32 5.44
CA GLY A 979 -3.24 -22.40 5.18
C GLY A 979 -2.90 -23.42 4.09
N LEU A 980 -2.51 -22.94 2.90
CA LEU A 980 -1.95 -23.83 1.87
C LEU A 980 -0.43 -23.96 2.15
N VAL A 981 -0.04 -25.04 2.82
CA VAL A 981 1.30 -25.22 3.39
C VAL A 981 2.39 -25.52 2.33
N ILE A 982 1.98 -26.08 1.20
CA ILE A 982 2.84 -26.56 0.12
C ILE A 982 2.19 -26.14 -1.19
N GLY A 983 2.89 -25.32 -1.97
CA GLY A 983 2.45 -24.89 -3.29
C GLY A 983 3.05 -25.73 -4.42
N LEU A 984 2.65 -25.39 -5.65
CA LEU A 984 3.15 -25.99 -6.87
C LEU A 984 3.60 -24.88 -7.84
N ASP A 985 4.90 -24.67 -7.86
CA ASP A 985 5.59 -23.65 -8.65
C ASP A 985 5.95 -24.19 -10.05
N LEU A 986 6.02 -23.29 -11.03
CA LEU A 986 6.24 -23.58 -12.45
C LEU A 986 7.66 -23.16 -12.84
N VAL A 987 8.53 -24.14 -13.12
CA VAL A 987 9.99 -23.93 -13.30
C VAL A 987 10.34 -23.14 -14.59
N SER A 988 9.35 -22.84 -15.44
CA SER A 988 9.53 -22.12 -16.71
C SER A 988 8.50 -21.00 -16.87
N ARG A 989 8.83 -19.96 -17.66
CA ARG A 989 7.95 -18.83 -17.96
C ARG A 989 6.79 -19.25 -18.89
N VAL A 990 5.88 -20.10 -18.41
CA VAL A 990 4.74 -20.62 -19.21
C VAL A 990 3.63 -19.59 -19.37
N GLY A 991 3.07 -19.47 -20.58
CA GLY A 991 1.99 -18.55 -20.90
C GLY A 991 0.71 -18.76 -20.05
N SER A 992 -0.03 -17.67 -19.85
CA SER A 992 -1.20 -17.60 -18.94
C SER A 992 -2.25 -18.70 -19.15
N ALA A 993 -2.50 -19.10 -20.40
CA ALA A 993 -3.42 -20.18 -20.73
C ALA A 993 -3.00 -21.56 -20.19
N VAL A 994 -1.70 -21.85 -20.05
CA VAL A 994 -1.21 -23.09 -19.44
C VAL A 994 -1.20 -22.97 -17.92
N ARG A 995 -0.79 -21.82 -17.39
CA ARG A 995 -0.84 -21.51 -15.95
C ARG A 995 -2.26 -21.72 -15.39
N ALA A 996 -3.27 -21.12 -16.02
CA ALA A 996 -4.67 -21.31 -15.64
C ALA A 996 -5.15 -22.77 -15.74
N ARG A 997 -4.66 -23.55 -16.72
CA ARG A 997 -4.98 -25.00 -16.84
C ARG A 997 -4.34 -25.83 -15.72
N VAL A 998 -3.12 -25.52 -15.30
CA VAL A 998 -2.46 -26.20 -14.18
C VAL A 998 -3.16 -25.88 -12.85
N VAL A 999 -3.61 -24.64 -12.65
CA VAL A 999 -4.43 -24.29 -11.47
C VAL A 999 -5.74 -25.08 -11.45
N VAL A 1000 -6.51 -25.06 -12.55
CA VAL A 1000 -7.77 -25.82 -12.65
C VAL A 1000 -7.55 -27.33 -12.49
N LEU A 1001 -6.45 -27.87 -13.01
CA LEU A 1001 -6.05 -29.27 -12.75
C LEU A 1001 -5.80 -29.51 -11.27
N ASN A 1002 -5.02 -28.66 -10.60
CA ASN A 1002 -4.68 -28.84 -9.19
C ASN A 1002 -5.92 -28.77 -8.30
N THR A 1003 -6.78 -27.77 -8.51
CA THR A 1003 -8.11 -27.68 -7.87
C THR A 1003 -8.92 -28.96 -8.12
N GLY A 1004 -8.96 -29.46 -9.36
CA GLY A 1004 -9.66 -30.69 -9.72
C GLY A 1004 -9.11 -31.93 -9.00
N VAL A 1005 -7.78 -32.04 -8.83
CA VAL A 1005 -7.14 -33.12 -8.07
C VAL A 1005 -7.49 -33.03 -6.58
N VAL A 1006 -7.36 -31.86 -5.95
CA VAL A 1006 -7.70 -31.65 -4.53
C VAL A 1006 -9.18 -31.96 -4.26
N VAL A 1007 -10.09 -31.45 -5.10
CA VAL A 1007 -11.53 -31.72 -4.99
C VAL A 1007 -11.84 -33.21 -5.20
N SER A 1008 -11.14 -33.89 -6.12
CA SER A 1008 -11.31 -35.34 -6.33
C SER A 1008 -10.85 -36.17 -5.13
N LEU A 1009 -9.76 -35.77 -4.47
CA LEU A 1009 -9.28 -36.40 -3.24
C LEU A 1009 -10.26 -36.16 -2.07
N ALA A 1010 -10.75 -34.93 -1.90
CA ALA A 1010 -11.73 -34.58 -0.87
C ALA A 1010 -13.06 -35.34 -1.06
N LEU A 1011 -13.58 -35.43 -2.29
CA LEU A 1011 -14.79 -36.21 -2.58
C LEU A 1011 -14.56 -37.71 -2.42
N GLY A 1012 -13.39 -38.22 -2.80
CA GLY A 1012 -13.01 -39.62 -2.55
C GLY A 1012 -12.96 -39.94 -1.05
N ALA A 1013 -12.42 -39.03 -0.24
CA ALA A 1013 -12.41 -39.14 1.22
C ALA A 1013 -13.83 -39.09 1.81
N TRP A 1014 -14.69 -38.20 1.32
CA TRP A 1014 -16.10 -38.09 1.77
C TRP A 1014 -16.93 -39.35 1.47
N VAL A 1015 -16.69 -39.97 0.30
CA VAL A 1015 -17.27 -41.28 -0.06
C VAL A 1015 -16.74 -42.38 0.87
N GLY A 1016 -15.43 -42.37 1.16
CA GLY A 1016 -14.81 -43.29 2.12
C GLY A 1016 -15.39 -43.16 3.53
N TYR A 1017 -15.50 -41.93 4.04
CA TYR A 1017 -16.14 -41.59 5.31
C TYR A 1017 -17.58 -42.12 5.34
N SER A 1018 -18.39 -41.78 4.34
CA SER A 1018 -19.79 -42.20 4.26
C SER A 1018 -19.96 -43.73 4.18
N ALA A 1019 -19.03 -44.44 3.55
CA ALA A 1019 -19.02 -45.90 3.49
C ALA A 1019 -18.60 -46.54 4.82
N LEU A 1020 -17.63 -45.95 5.52
CA LEU A 1020 -17.17 -46.39 6.83
C LEU A 1020 -18.26 -46.20 7.89
N SER A 1021 -18.87 -45.02 7.98
CA SER A 1021 -19.97 -44.70 8.90
C SER A 1021 -21.27 -45.49 8.61
N ALA A 1022 -21.39 -46.13 7.44
CA ALA A 1022 -22.47 -47.05 7.11
C ALA A 1022 -22.19 -48.51 7.53
N GLY A 1023 -20.94 -48.85 7.87
CA GLY A 1023 -20.51 -50.20 8.27
C GLY A 1023 -20.03 -50.32 9.72
N SER A 1024 -19.80 -49.20 10.42
CA SER A 1024 -19.34 -49.15 11.81
C SER A 1024 -20.30 -49.86 12.78
N THR A 1025 -19.73 -50.58 13.75
CA THR A 1025 -20.47 -51.29 14.81
C THR A 1025 -20.28 -50.59 16.17
N SER A 1026 -20.96 -51.05 17.23
CA SER A 1026 -21.00 -50.37 18.53
C SER A 1026 -19.70 -50.40 19.36
N GLU A 1027 -18.61 -50.94 18.82
CA GLU A 1027 -17.27 -50.96 19.43
C GLU A 1027 -16.21 -50.53 18.39
N THR A 1028 -16.22 -49.25 18.00
CA THR A 1028 -15.24 -48.70 17.04
C THR A 1028 -13.85 -48.53 17.65
N GLY A 1029 -12.83 -49.12 17.04
CA GLY A 1029 -11.45 -49.07 17.55
C GLY A 1029 -10.68 -47.79 17.20
N TRP A 1030 -9.61 -47.48 17.95
CA TRP A 1030 -8.77 -46.27 17.71
C TRP A 1030 -8.29 -46.12 16.25
N PHE A 1031 -7.92 -47.22 15.58
CA PHE A 1031 -7.50 -47.20 14.17
C PHE A 1031 -8.66 -46.91 13.19
N GLU A 1032 -9.87 -47.39 13.51
CA GLU A 1032 -11.07 -47.13 12.71
C GLU A 1032 -11.45 -45.65 12.82
N LEU A 1033 -11.44 -45.11 14.04
CA LEU A 1033 -11.66 -43.69 14.32
C LEU A 1033 -10.54 -42.78 13.79
N LEU A 1034 -9.29 -43.23 13.75
CA LEU A 1034 -8.19 -42.49 13.12
C LEU A 1034 -8.44 -42.32 11.62
N ILE A 1035 -8.85 -43.40 10.94
CA ILE A 1035 -9.18 -43.40 9.51
C ILE A 1035 -10.42 -42.53 9.26
N HIS A 1036 -11.45 -42.67 10.11
CA HIS A 1036 -12.67 -41.85 10.08
C HIS A 1036 -12.34 -40.35 10.19
N ASP A 1037 -11.69 -39.92 11.28
CA ASP A 1037 -11.28 -38.53 11.51
C ASP A 1037 -10.34 -38.01 10.40
N ALA A 1038 -9.49 -38.86 9.81
CA ALA A 1038 -8.59 -38.48 8.70
C ALA A 1038 -9.33 -38.29 7.37
N LEU A 1039 -10.34 -39.11 7.08
CA LEU A 1039 -11.20 -38.95 5.90
C LEU A 1039 -12.05 -37.68 6.04
N VAL A 1040 -12.51 -37.36 7.25
CA VAL A 1040 -13.17 -36.08 7.55
C VAL A 1040 -12.23 -34.89 7.33
N ALA A 1041 -11.02 -34.91 7.92
CA ALA A 1041 -10.02 -33.86 7.74
C ALA A 1041 -9.70 -33.63 6.25
N THR A 1042 -9.36 -34.70 5.50
CA THR A 1042 -9.10 -34.66 4.05
C THR A 1042 -10.24 -33.99 3.27
N THR A 1043 -11.50 -34.22 3.68
CA THR A 1043 -12.68 -33.63 3.04
C THR A 1043 -12.82 -32.14 3.36
N ALA A 1044 -12.77 -31.78 4.64
CA ALA A 1044 -12.99 -30.42 5.10
C ALA A 1044 -11.84 -29.49 4.71
N GLU A 1045 -10.59 -29.89 4.95
CA GLU A 1045 -9.39 -29.14 4.56
C GLU A 1045 -9.31 -29.00 3.04
N GLY A 1046 -9.55 -30.09 2.29
CA GLY A 1046 -9.45 -30.09 0.82
C GLY A 1046 -10.44 -29.13 0.15
N LEU A 1047 -11.70 -29.11 0.60
CA LEU A 1047 -12.70 -28.18 0.07
C LEU A 1047 -12.45 -26.74 0.53
N THR A 1048 -11.97 -26.52 1.75
CA THR A 1048 -11.59 -25.18 2.26
C THR A 1048 -10.40 -24.61 1.47
N ALA A 1049 -9.34 -25.41 1.27
CA ALA A 1049 -8.17 -25.04 0.48
C ALA A 1049 -8.50 -24.79 -0.99
N ALA A 1050 -9.36 -25.62 -1.60
CA ALA A 1050 -9.85 -25.41 -2.96
C ALA A 1050 -10.66 -24.12 -3.09
N LEU A 1051 -11.52 -23.77 -2.12
CA LEU A 1051 -12.31 -22.53 -2.15
C LEU A 1051 -11.41 -21.30 -1.95
N ALA A 1052 -10.49 -21.33 -0.98
CA ALA A 1052 -9.58 -20.24 -0.68
C ALA A 1052 -8.62 -19.95 -1.85
N SER A 1053 -7.98 -20.98 -2.41
CA SER A 1053 -7.02 -20.82 -3.51
C SER A 1053 -7.65 -20.30 -4.82
N LEU A 1054 -8.97 -20.41 -4.99
CA LEU A 1054 -9.71 -19.85 -6.13
C LEU A 1054 -10.09 -18.38 -5.95
N LEU A 1055 -9.85 -17.73 -4.80
CA LEU A 1055 -10.14 -16.30 -4.64
C LEU A 1055 -9.31 -15.44 -5.61
N PRO A 1056 -9.87 -14.36 -6.18
CA PRO A 1056 -9.21 -13.54 -7.20
C PRO A 1056 -8.27 -12.49 -6.58
N LEU A 1057 -7.37 -12.93 -5.69
CA LEU A 1057 -6.35 -12.07 -5.06
C LEU A 1057 -5.00 -12.28 -5.75
N GLY A 1058 -4.21 -11.21 -5.93
CA GLY A 1058 -2.99 -11.23 -6.76
C GLY A 1058 -1.91 -12.25 -6.34
N PHE A 1059 -1.94 -12.70 -5.08
CA PHE A 1059 -1.06 -13.71 -4.50
C PHE A 1059 -1.66 -15.14 -4.51
N LEU A 1060 -2.85 -15.35 -5.08
CA LEU A 1060 -3.55 -16.64 -5.12
C LEU A 1060 -3.79 -17.12 -6.55
N ALA A 1061 -3.71 -18.45 -6.72
CA ALA A 1061 -3.82 -19.15 -8.00
C ALA A 1061 -5.11 -18.83 -8.79
N GLY A 1062 -6.22 -18.52 -8.10
CA GLY A 1062 -7.49 -18.12 -8.71
C GLY A 1062 -7.39 -16.88 -9.60
N HIS A 1063 -6.46 -15.97 -9.31
CA HIS A 1063 -6.23 -14.75 -10.09
C HIS A 1063 -5.77 -15.03 -11.53
N ASP A 1064 -4.92 -16.05 -11.74
CA ASP A 1064 -4.49 -16.46 -13.09
C ASP A 1064 -5.65 -17.04 -13.91
N VAL A 1065 -6.52 -17.82 -13.27
CA VAL A 1065 -7.73 -18.37 -13.93
C VAL A 1065 -8.71 -17.24 -14.25
N PHE A 1066 -8.90 -16.28 -13.35
CA PHE A 1066 -9.78 -15.12 -13.54
C PHE A 1066 -9.28 -14.19 -14.66
N ARG A 1067 -7.96 -13.91 -14.69
CA ARG A 1067 -7.31 -13.14 -15.76
C ARG A 1067 -7.39 -13.85 -17.12
N HIS A 1068 -7.25 -15.18 -17.16
CA HIS A 1068 -7.33 -15.94 -18.40
C HIS A 1068 -8.77 -16.07 -18.93
N SER A 1069 -9.74 -16.40 -18.06
CA SER A 1069 -11.15 -16.58 -18.45
C SER A 1069 -12.09 -16.49 -17.25
N LYS A 1070 -12.75 -15.33 -17.11
CA LYS A 1070 -13.79 -15.09 -16.09
C LYS A 1070 -14.91 -16.15 -16.05
N PRO A 1071 -15.47 -16.68 -17.16
CA PRO A 1071 -16.46 -17.74 -17.08
C PRO A 1071 -15.88 -19.10 -16.66
N LEU A 1072 -14.61 -19.41 -16.99
CA LEU A 1072 -13.94 -20.62 -16.50
C LEU A 1072 -13.70 -20.53 -14.98
N TRP A 1073 -13.19 -19.38 -14.52
CA TRP A 1073 -13.04 -19.11 -13.09
C TRP A 1073 -14.38 -19.21 -12.35
N GLY A 1074 -15.42 -18.52 -12.84
CA GLY A 1074 -16.74 -18.51 -12.20
C GLY A 1074 -17.40 -19.88 -12.16
N GLY A 1075 -17.26 -20.68 -13.23
CA GLY A 1075 -17.73 -22.06 -13.26
C GLY A 1075 -17.04 -22.94 -12.20
N THR A 1076 -15.70 -22.92 -12.15
CA THR A 1076 -14.92 -23.67 -11.15
C THR A 1076 -15.24 -23.19 -9.72
N PHE A 1077 -15.32 -21.88 -9.49
CA PHE A 1077 -15.64 -21.29 -8.19
C PHE A 1077 -17.04 -21.70 -7.70
N ILE A 1078 -18.07 -21.62 -8.54
CA ILE A 1078 -19.44 -22.02 -8.18
C ILE A 1078 -19.50 -23.51 -7.82
N VAL A 1079 -18.81 -24.39 -8.56
CA VAL A 1079 -18.76 -25.82 -8.26
C VAL A 1079 -18.09 -26.08 -6.90
N VAL A 1080 -16.94 -25.47 -6.63
CA VAL A 1080 -16.24 -25.65 -5.35
C VAL A 1080 -17.00 -25.01 -4.18
N ALA A 1081 -17.57 -23.82 -4.35
CA ALA A 1081 -18.39 -23.17 -3.33
C ALA A 1081 -19.68 -23.95 -3.02
N ALA A 1082 -20.29 -24.59 -4.02
CA ALA A 1082 -21.45 -25.46 -3.81
C ALA A 1082 -21.07 -26.73 -3.03
N LEU A 1083 -19.97 -27.40 -3.39
CA LEU A 1083 -19.48 -28.57 -2.64
C LEU A 1083 -19.08 -28.22 -1.20
N PHE A 1084 -18.35 -27.11 -1.02
CA PHE A 1084 -18.03 -26.57 0.30
C PHE A 1084 -19.30 -26.25 1.11
N SER A 1085 -20.29 -25.61 0.49
CA SER A 1085 -21.54 -25.28 1.18
C SER A 1085 -22.47 -26.46 1.45
N LEU A 1086 -22.28 -27.59 0.75
CA LEU A 1086 -23.07 -28.81 0.92
C LEU A 1086 -22.44 -29.78 1.94
N ILE A 1087 -21.11 -29.79 2.05
CA ILE A 1087 -20.35 -30.78 2.82
C ILE A 1087 -19.65 -30.16 4.05
N VAL A 1088 -19.15 -28.92 3.96
CA VAL A 1088 -18.39 -28.30 5.06
C VAL A 1088 -19.23 -27.34 5.89
N LEU A 1089 -20.00 -26.42 5.29
CA LEU A 1089 -20.81 -25.46 6.08
C LEU A 1089 -21.84 -26.09 7.05
N PRO A 1090 -22.47 -27.25 6.77
CA PRO A 1090 -23.36 -27.90 7.73
C PRO A 1090 -22.66 -28.39 9.01
N THR A 1091 -21.34 -28.50 9.03
CA THR A 1091 -20.57 -28.94 10.21
C THR A 1091 -20.76 -28.00 11.41
N ALA A 1092 -20.84 -26.69 11.12
CA ALA A 1092 -20.83 -25.61 12.10
C ALA A 1092 -22.14 -25.41 12.86
N GLN A 1093 -23.14 -26.26 12.62
CA GLN A 1093 -24.52 -26.10 13.13
C GLN A 1093 -24.91 -27.20 14.14
N GLY A 1094 -24.01 -28.15 14.42
CA GLY A 1094 -24.24 -29.25 15.36
C GLY A 1094 -25.45 -30.13 14.99
N ALA A 1095 -26.06 -30.74 16.00
CA ALA A 1095 -27.10 -31.75 15.80
C ALA A 1095 -28.48 -31.20 15.38
N THR A 1096 -28.72 -29.88 15.45
CA THR A 1096 -30.05 -29.27 15.29
C THR A 1096 -30.01 -27.96 14.49
N ALA A 1097 -29.57 -28.03 13.24
CA ALA A 1097 -29.59 -26.89 12.31
C ALA A 1097 -30.98 -26.24 12.20
N SER A 1098 -31.02 -24.93 12.39
CA SER A 1098 -32.22 -24.09 12.33
C SER A 1098 -32.06 -22.97 11.28
N VAL A 1099 -33.14 -22.22 11.03
CA VAL A 1099 -33.10 -21.10 10.06
C VAL A 1099 -32.32 -19.89 10.60
N GLU A 1100 -32.13 -19.80 11.91
CA GLU A 1100 -31.35 -18.72 12.54
C GLU A 1100 -29.85 -18.83 12.19
N ASP A 1101 -29.34 -20.06 12.08
CA ASP A 1101 -27.92 -20.36 11.83
C ASP A 1101 -27.44 -19.94 10.43
N MET A 1102 -28.31 -19.98 9.42
CA MET A 1102 -28.01 -19.46 8.09
C MET A 1102 -27.90 -17.93 8.08
N THR A 1103 -28.62 -17.25 8.97
CA THR A 1103 -28.61 -15.78 9.08
C THR A 1103 -27.28 -15.30 9.66
N PHE A 1104 -26.71 -16.04 10.63
CA PHE A 1104 -25.38 -15.78 11.17
C PHE A 1104 -24.30 -15.76 10.08
N TRP A 1105 -24.26 -16.77 9.19
CA TRP A 1105 -23.27 -16.82 8.10
C TRP A 1105 -23.41 -15.66 7.11
N ILE A 1106 -24.64 -15.27 6.76
CA ILE A 1106 -24.87 -14.11 5.90
C ILE A 1106 -24.39 -12.82 6.59
N ILE A 1107 -24.54 -12.68 7.91
CA ILE A 1107 -24.03 -11.54 8.68
C ILE A 1107 -22.48 -11.53 8.72
N VAL A 1108 -21.83 -12.66 8.98
CA VAL A 1108 -20.35 -12.75 8.98
C VAL A 1108 -19.77 -12.37 7.60
N MET A 1109 -20.36 -12.90 6.53
CA MET A 1109 -19.95 -12.62 5.15
C MET A 1109 -20.23 -11.16 4.74
N ALA A 1110 -21.36 -10.58 5.18
CA ALA A 1110 -21.63 -9.16 4.98
C ALA A 1110 -20.67 -8.27 5.79
N GLY A 1111 -20.27 -8.68 7.00
CA GLY A 1111 -19.25 -8.01 7.80
C GLY A 1111 -17.89 -7.98 7.10
N PHE A 1112 -17.44 -9.13 6.58
CA PHE A 1112 -16.25 -9.21 5.73
C PHE A 1112 -16.35 -8.26 4.53
N ALA A 1113 -17.45 -8.31 3.77
CA ALA A 1113 -17.68 -7.43 2.64
C ALA A 1113 -17.60 -5.93 3.02
N VAL A 1114 -18.19 -5.53 4.14
CA VAL A 1114 -18.16 -4.15 4.65
C VAL A 1114 -16.74 -3.72 5.03
N VAL A 1115 -15.97 -4.54 5.74
CA VAL A 1115 -14.57 -4.24 6.09
C VAL A 1115 -13.72 -4.10 4.83
N THR A 1116 -13.84 -5.04 3.89
CA THR A 1116 -13.11 -5.03 2.61
C THR A 1116 -13.43 -3.78 1.78
N LEU A 1117 -14.71 -3.41 1.69
CA LEU A 1117 -15.15 -2.21 0.96
C LEU A 1117 -14.80 -0.90 1.68
N ALA A 1118 -14.71 -0.90 3.02
CA ALA A 1118 -14.27 0.26 3.80
C ALA A 1118 -12.77 0.53 3.60
N ILE A 1119 -11.93 -0.51 3.64
CA ILE A 1119 -10.49 -0.40 3.33
C ILE A 1119 -10.30 0.11 1.90
N TRP A 1120 -11.04 -0.47 0.93
CA TRP A 1120 -11.06 -0.02 -0.46
C TRP A 1120 -11.39 1.48 -0.56
N ALA A 1121 -12.46 1.94 0.09
CA ALA A 1121 -12.90 3.33 0.03
C ALA A 1121 -11.87 4.30 0.66
N VAL A 1122 -11.29 3.96 1.82
CA VAL A 1122 -10.28 4.79 2.50
C VAL A 1122 -9.05 4.97 1.63
N LEU A 1123 -8.54 3.90 1.02
CA LEU A 1123 -7.39 3.98 0.11
C LEU A 1123 -7.72 4.76 -1.17
N HIS A 1124 -8.89 4.50 -1.76
CA HIS A 1124 -9.31 5.17 -2.99
C HIS A 1124 -9.49 6.69 -2.82
N PHE A 1125 -10.17 7.14 -1.77
CA PHE A 1125 -10.42 8.57 -1.54
C PHE A 1125 -9.24 9.34 -0.93
N THR A 1126 -8.22 8.66 -0.39
CA THR A 1126 -6.99 9.36 0.05
C THR A 1126 -6.02 9.55 -1.10
N GLY A 1127 -5.82 8.55 -1.97
CA GLY A 1127 -4.89 8.65 -3.10
C GLY A 1127 -5.25 9.66 -4.19
N GLN A 1128 -6.51 10.11 -4.28
CA GLN A 1128 -6.89 11.20 -5.19
C GLN A 1128 -6.53 12.60 -4.67
N ARG A 1129 -6.18 12.72 -3.39
CA ARG A 1129 -5.98 14.03 -2.75
C ARG A 1129 -4.56 14.55 -2.97
N GLU A 1130 -3.58 13.67 -2.82
CA GLU A 1130 -2.17 13.95 -3.11
C GLU A 1130 -1.98 14.37 -4.58
N SER A 1131 -2.69 13.74 -5.54
CA SER A 1131 -2.64 14.14 -6.96
C SER A 1131 -3.28 15.50 -7.28
N ASP A 1132 -4.25 15.94 -6.49
CA ASP A 1132 -4.89 17.25 -6.67
C ASP A 1132 -4.05 18.37 -6.00
N ASP A 1133 -3.39 18.07 -4.87
CA ASP A 1133 -2.49 18.97 -4.17
C ASP A 1133 -1.13 19.13 -4.92
N GLU A 1134 -0.55 18.04 -5.44
CA GLU A 1134 0.70 18.05 -6.26
C GLU A 1134 0.50 18.78 -7.61
N ALA A 1135 -0.69 18.71 -8.19
CA ALA A 1135 -1.08 19.50 -9.36
C ALA A 1135 -1.31 21.00 -9.05
N ALA A 1136 -1.46 21.37 -7.78
CA ALA A 1136 -1.64 22.76 -7.34
C ALA A 1136 -0.32 23.46 -6.94
N GLU A 1137 0.75 22.70 -6.68
CA GLU A 1137 2.02 23.23 -6.15
C GLU A 1137 3.09 23.53 -7.23
N GLN A 1138 2.84 23.23 -8.51
CA GLN A 1138 3.73 23.63 -9.61
C GLN A 1138 3.77 25.16 -9.81
N PRO A 1139 4.93 25.83 -9.70
CA PRO A 1139 5.02 27.28 -9.83
C PRO A 1139 4.81 27.79 -11.27
N LEU A 1140 4.11 28.91 -11.42
CA LEU A 1140 3.97 29.66 -12.68
C LEU A 1140 5.26 30.44 -13.03
N GLU A 1141 6.33 29.71 -13.35
CA GLU A 1141 7.60 30.26 -13.85
C GLU A 1141 8.11 29.37 -14.99
N THR A 1142 7.75 29.65 -16.24
CA THR A 1142 8.41 30.71 -16.98
C THR A 1142 7.57 31.25 -18.16
N VAL A 1143 7.49 32.57 -18.28
CA VAL A 1143 7.08 33.27 -19.51
C VAL A 1143 8.10 34.36 -19.82
N ARG A 1144 9.20 34.00 -20.49
CA ARG A 1144 10.05 34.90 -21.28
C ARG A 1144 11.11 34.16 -22.09
#